data_AF-A0A8J8CVN8-F1
#
_entry.id   AF-A0A8J8CVN8-F1
#
_cell.length_a   1.000
_cell.length_b   1.000
_cell.length_c   1.000
_cell.angle_alpha   90.00
_cell.angle_beta   90.00
_cell.angle_gamma   90.00
#
_symmetry.space_group_name_H-M   'P 1'
#
loop_
_entity.id
_entity.type
_entity.pdbx_description
1 polymer ?
#
loop_
_entity_poly.entity_id
_entity_poly.type
_entity_poly.pdbx_seq_one_letter_code
_entity_poly.pdbx_strand_id
1 'polypeptide(L)'
;MFICVAAGPGTVVATADQPVHDTTATDTPVSFAESATVTGENNSTQHENPDRTAEDGDTDGIERWLTNRLGDRLADSTIQLSQGEYDIAREYVGDNYSDRLGQLVDVEGETSNNGENDPSSTFDRAQRNQNEYISSVQEYRETHERYERAKQNGNESGARQLARQLDELSEDVNTTSSALLRDYENISNTSDSDLREEGQIIENVTINVTATQREIRSEEFLATDLTVSVRSTTVSFLEPLVATGRVTTANGTTLTGETVELRFGNRTQQVTTDGAGNFSVLLRPTIQSLDEPNASIHFRPEVDSIYLGTEQTVPVEVKQVRPAISIDRVPPAVKYNETVTVTGSVSAENISAGDIPVVVSIGDERLGAVRTDTDGTFSLTTRVPADVPTGSREINASLPLRNRALGPAGTDRNVTVLETNTSLTLSGTMVGSDQVRASGTLSTVEGIPVGDQSIEISVNGSVVETVRTDENGSYDLVLDIPSSALEAGSVRLSAIYVDDETNIGDTRAEQMIAVEITKQGSTHNESTTQGLLPSGWWISVFVALAVLIAVGGIYLWRHRTTEVPTGTPSVESADSTSTTAEQPSGPDDILDTATAALEEGNGDRAIELAYGDIRHRLSESLDLPSVHTHWEFYQACESSSLDKDAINTLERLTESYERAAYAPESLPHSEADAILSDIRDTDALHSR
;
A
#
# COMPACT_ATOMS: atom_id res chain seq x y z
N MET A 1 -4.03 -86.46 -26.19
CA MET A 1 -5.21 -86.68 -27.05
C MET A 1 -5.43 -85.37 -27.80
N PHE A 2 -5.13 -85.37 -29.11
CA PHE A 2 -5.23 -84.30 -30.16
C PHE A 2 -4.62 -82.90 -29.84
N ILE A 3 -3.43 -82.45 -30.29
CA ILE A 3 -2.74 -82.31 -31.63
C ILE A 3 -3.44 -81.22 -32.50
N CYS A 4 -2.87 -80.15 -33.09
CA CYS A 4 -1.53 -79.70 -33.58
C CYS A 4 -1.56 -78.15 -33.79
N VAL A 5 -0.53 -77.29 -33.60
CA VAL A 5 0.77 -77.00 -34.32
C VAL A 5 0.73 -75.86 -35.38
N ALA A 6 1.41 -74.75 -35.02
CA ALA A 6 2.54 -74.00 -35.64
C ALA A 6 2.52 -73.15 -36.95
N ALA A 7 3.29 -72.04 -36.83
CA ALA A 7 4.32 -71.45 -37.72
C ALA A 7 3.95 -70.42 -38.83
N GLY A 8 4.65 -69.27 -38.82
CA GLY A 8 4.71 -68.22 -39.88
C GLY A 8 5.66 -68.62 -41.04
N PRO A 9 6.46 -67.72 -41.68
CA PRO A 9 6.48 -66.24 -41.79
C PRO A 9 6.53 -65.76 -43.28
N GLY A 10 6.78 -64.47 -43.56
CA GLY A 10 7.19 -64.05 -44.93
C GLY A 10 7.19 -62.55 -45.23
N THR A 11 8.36 -61.93 -45.16
CA THR A 11 8.72 -60.62 -45.75
C THR A 11 9.02 -60.77 -47.25
N VAL A 12 8.70 -59.75 -48.06
CA VAL A 12 9.37 -59.50 -49.36
C VAL A 12 9.52 -58.00 -49.60
N VAL A 13 10.72 -57.62 -50.03
CA VAL A 13 11.23 -56.28 -50.37
C VAL A 13 11.37 -56.18 -51.89
N ALA A 14 11.07 -55.02 -52.49
CA ALA A 14 11.61 -54.53 -53.77
C ALA A 14 11.31 -53.00 -53.86
N THR A 15 12.20 -52.04 -53.55
CA THR A 15 13.42 -51.50 -54.21
C THR A 15 13.20 -50.63 -55.46
N ALA A 16 13.63 -49.36 -55.33
CA ALA A 16 14.13 -48.36 -56.33
C ALA A 16 13.19 -47.92 -57.49
N ASP A 17 13.17 -46.67 -57.98
CA ASP A 17 14.29 -45.77 -58.27
C ASP A 17 13.78 -44.31 -58.50
N GLN A 18 14.65 -43.31 -58.26
CA GLN A 18 14.51 -41.87 -58.61
C GLN A 18 14.85 -41.66 -60.14
N PRO A 19 15.15 -40.48 -60.75
CA PRO A 19 15.11 -39.05 -60.32
C PRO A 19 14.62 -37.99 -61.37
N VAL A 20 14.35 -36.77 -60.88
CA VAL A 20 14.78 -35.40 -61.35
C VAL A 20 14.52 -34.95 -62.80
N HIS A 21 13.74 -33.85 -62.98
CA HIS A 21 14.22 -32.55 -63.53
C HIS A 21 13.14 -31.44 -63.52
N ASP A 22 13.32 -30.49 -62.60
CA ASP A 22 13.51 -29.04 -62.80
C ASP A 22 12.60 -28.17 -63.72
N THR A 23 12.19 -27.04 -63.09
CA THR A 23 11.95 -25.66 -63.59
C THR A 23 10.63 -25.23 -64.29
N THR A 24 9.78 -24.59 -63.45
CA THR A 24 9.08 -23.28 -63.59
C THR A 24 7.92 -23.02 -64.55
N ALA A 25 6.81 -22.61 -63.91
CA ALA A 25 5.82 -21.57 -64.24
C ALA A 25 4.97 -21.80 -65.51
N THR A 26 3.65 -21.72 -65.49
CA THR A 26 2.79 -20.75 -64.80
C THR A 26 1.35 -21.28 -64.82
N ASP A 27 0.62 -20.96 -63.76
CA ASP A 27 -0.82 -21.00 -63.49
C ASP A 27 -1.85 -21.63 -64.46
N THR A 28 -2.92 -22.09 -63.84
CA THR A 28 -4.23 -22.57 -64.33
C THR A 28 -4.38 -24.07 -64.60
N PRO A 29 -5.36 -24.72 -63.94
CA PRO A 29 -6.25 -25.57 -64.73
C PRO A 29 -7.74 -25.43 -64.40
N VAL A 30 -8.46 -25.55 -65.50
CA VAL A 30 -9.90 -25.56 -65.71
C VAL A 30 -10.47 -26.95 -65.36
N SER A 31 -11.59 -26.95 -64.64
CA SER A 31 -12.79 -27.83 -64.75
C SER A 31 -12.71 -29.10 -65.62
N PHE A 32 -13.25 -30.23 -65.15
CA PHE A 32 -14.50 -30.83 -65.69
C PHE A 32 -14.90 -32.11 -64.92
N ALA A 33 -16.17 -32.17 -64.52
CA ALA A 33 -16.82 -33.18 -63.69
C ALA A 33 -17.53 -34.28 -64.50
N GLU A 34 -17.79 -35.45 -63.88
CA GLU A 34 -19.04 -36.26 -63.90
C GLU A 34 -18.80 -37.59 -63.14
N SER A 35 -19.64 -38.19 -62.29
CA SER A 35 -20.87 -37.85 -61.54
C SER A 35 -21.14 -38.96 -60.52
N ALA A 36 -21.63 -38.60 -59.34
CA ALA A 36 -22.60 -39.39 -58.55
C ALA A 36 -23.25 -38.45 -57.52
N THR A 37 -24.37 -37.83 -57.89
CA THR A 37 -25.14 -36.92 -57.04
C THR A 37 -26.25 -37.70 -56.34
N VAL A 38 -26.15 -37.82 -55.01
CA VAL A 38 -27.28 -38.01 -54.10
C VAL A 38 -27.34 -36.77 -53.24
N THR A 39 -28.48 -36.10 -53.30
CA THR A 39 -28.82 -34.85 -52.62
C THR A 39 -28.93 -35.03 -51.11
N GLY A 40 -28.02 -34.37 -50.40
CA GLY A 40 -28.15 -33.95 -49.01
C GLY A 40 -27.27 -32.72 -48.86
N GLU A 41 -27.87 -31.53 -48.83
CA GLU A 41 -27.17 -30.27 -48.60
C GLU A 41 -26.61 -30.27 -47.17
N ASN A 42 -25.36 -30.72 -47.00
CA ASN A 42 -24.55 -30.35 -45.84
C ASN A 42 -23.93 -28.99 -46.14
N ASN A 43 -24.73 -27.94 -46.04
CA ASN A 43 -24.27 -26.57 -46.11
C ASN A 43 -23.89 -26.11 -44.68
N SER A 44 -22.79 -26.66 -44.14
CA SER A 44 -22.18 -26.08 -42.94
C SER A 44 -21.15 -25.05 -43.40
N THR A 45 -21.50 -23.78 -43.38
CA THR A 45 -20.52 -22.71 -43.58
C THR A 45 -19.50 -22.78 -42.43
N GLN A 46 -18.25 -23.18 -42.70
CA GLN A 46 -17.23 -23.29 -41.65
C GLN A 46 -16.62 -21.95 -41.25
N HIS A 47 -16.65 -20.95 -42.14
CA HIS A 47 -16.16 -19.60 -41.88
C HIS A 47 -17.00 -18.58 -42.64
N GLU A 48 -17.62 -17.65 -41.93
CA GLU A 48 -18.29 -16.47 -42.50
C GLU A 48 -17.47 -15.21 -42.22
N ASN A 49 -17.59 -14.21 -43.09
CA ASN A 49 -16.89 -12.95 -42.91
C ASN A 49 -17.52 -12.20 -41.72
N PRO A 50 -16.73 -11.83 -40.68
CA PRO A 50 -17.25 -11.21 -39.46
C PRO A 50 -17.98 -9.89 -39.70
N ASP A 51 -17.65 -9.16 -40.78
CA ASP A 51 -18.34 -7.91 -41.14
C ASP A 51 -19.72 -8.14 -41.80
N ARG A 52 -20.10 -9.41 -42.05
CA ARG A 52 -21.32 -9.82 -42.76
C ARG A 52 -22.23 -10.73 -41.95
N THR A 53 -21.80 -11.14 -40.76
CA THR A 53 -22.60 -11.90 -39.80
C THR A 53 -23.17 -10.92 -38.78
N ALA A 54 -24.49 -10.95 -38.61
CA ALA A 54 -25.22 -10.12 -37.65
C ALA A 54 -26.03 -11.00 -36.67
N GLU A 55 -25.63 -12.27 -36.53
CA GLU A 55 -26.16 -13.15 -35.49
C GLU A 55 -25.46 -12.79 -34.18
N ASP A 56 -26.25 -12.59 -33.13
CA ASP A 56 -25.74 -12.48 -31.77
C ASP A 56 -24.99 -13.79 -31.46
N GLY A 57 -23.70 -13.69 -31.12
CA GLY A 57 -22.90 -14.86 -30.77
C GLY A 57 -23.47 -15.60 -29.56
N ASP A 58 -23.07 -16.86 -29.36
CA ASP A 58 -23.43 -17.64 -28.16
C ASP A 58 -22.62 -17.14 -26.94
N THR A 59 -22.92 -15.93 -26.48
CA THR A 59 -22.29 -15.28 -25.33
C THR A 59 -22.48 -16.10 -24.06
N ASP A 60 -23.65 -16.71 -23.88
CA ASP A 60 -23.96 -17.59 -22.75
C ASP A 60 -23.06 -18.84 -22.76
N GLY A 61 -22.75 -19.38 -23.94
CA GLY A 61 -21.80 -20.48 -24.12
C GLY A 61 -20.36 -20.09 -23.77
N ILE A 62 -19.93 -18.89 -24.16
CA ILE A 62 -18.59 -18.36 -23.87
C ILE A 62 -18.44 -18.06 -22.37
N GLU A 63 -19.44 -17.43 -21.76
CA GLU A 63 -19.49 -17.14 -20.32
C GLU A 63 -19.34 -18.44 -19.49
N ARG A 64 -20.12 -19.48 -19.84
CA ARG A 64 -20.01 -20.80 -19.18
C ARG A 64 -18.63 -21.41 -19.34
N TRP A 65 -18.01 -21.28 -20.51
CA TRP A 65 -16.66 -21.79 -20.74
C TRP A 65 -15.60 -21.05 -19.91
N LEU A 66 -15.71 -19.71 -19.82
CA LEU A 66 -14.80 -18.87 -19.05
C LEU A 66 -14.93 -19.13 -17.55
N THR A 67 -16.15 -19.18 -17.03
CA THR A 67 -16.43 -19.44 -15.61
C THR A 67 -15.93 -20.83 -15.19
N ASN A 68 -16.14 -21.87 -15.99
CA ASN A 68 -15.55 -23.19 -15.74
C ASN A 68 -14.03 -23.16 -15.74
N ARG A 69 -13.40 -22.46 -16.70
CA ARG A 69 -11.95 -22.37 -16.75
C ARG A 69 -11.37 -21.61 -15.55
N LEU A 70 -12.05 -20.58 -15.07
CA LEU A 70 -11.66 -19.85 -13.86
C LEU A 70 -11.84 -20.72 -12.61
N GLY A 71 -12.95 -21.47 -12.53
CA GLY A 71 -13.20 -22.46 -11.48
C GLY A 71 -12.10 -23.52 -11.39
N ASP A 72 -11.74 -24.14 -12.52
CA ASP A 72 -10.65 -25.13 -12.59
C ASP A 72 -9.33 -24.57 -12.04
N ARG A 73 -9.03 -23.29 -12.31
CA ARG A 73 -7.79 -22.67 -11.83
C ARG A 73 -7.83 -22.36 -10.33
N LEU A 74 -8.99 -22.03 -9.76
CA LEU A 74 -9.15 -21.92 -8.31
C LEU A 74 -8.97 -23.29 -7.64
N ALA A 75 -9.48 -24.35 -8.28
CA ALA A 75 -9.28 -25.73 -7.83
C ALA A 75 -7.81 -26.15 -7.84
N ASP A 76 -7.14 -25.98 -8.97
CA ASP A 76 -5.71 -26.27 -9.10
C ASP A 76 -4.88 -25.47 -8.08
N SER A 77 -5.18 -24.18 -7.90
CA SER A 77 -4.53 -23.33 -6.88
C SER A 77 -4.70 -23.89 -5.47
N THR A 78 -5.90 -24.37 -5.13
CA THR A 78 -6.22 -24.93 -3.82
C THR A 78 -5.50 -26.25 -3.57
N ILE A 79 -5.39 -27.10 -4.60
CA ILE A 79 -4.62 -28.35 -4.54
C ILE A 79 -3.15 -28.05 -4.26
N GLN A 80 -2.53 -27.13 -5.02
CA GLN A 80 -1.12 -26.75 -4.82
C GLN A 80 -0.87 -26.16 -3.43
N LEU A 81 -1.80 -25.32 -2.95
CA LEU A 81 -1.74 -24.76 -1.59
C LEU A 81 -1.71 -25.86 -0.51
N SER A 82 -2.55 -26.89 -0.67
CA SER A 82 -2.61 -28.01 0.29
C SER A 82 -1.29 -28.79 0.36
N GLN A 83 -0.57 -28.85 -0.76
CA GLN A 83 0.74 -29.48 -0.90
C GLN A 83 1.89 -28.57 -0.44
N GLY A 84 1.61 -27.34 -0.01
CA GLY A 84 2.64 -26.38 0.40
C GLY A 84 3.37 -25.69 -0.76
N GLU A 85 2.89 -25.88 -1.99
CA GLU A 85 3.47 -25.28 -3.19
C GLU A 85 2.90 -23.87 -3.44
N TYR A 86 3.22 -22.93 -2.55
CA TYR A 86 2.60 -21.61 -2.54
C TYR A 86 2.88 -20.77 -3.79
N ASP A 87 4.08 -20.88 -4.36
CA ASP A 87 4.45 -20.16 -5.58
C ASP A 87 3.64 -20.67 -6.78
N ILE A 88 3.47 -22.00 -6.88
CA ILE A 88 2.67 -22.63 -7.93
C ILE A 88 1.18 -22.32 -7.72
N ALA A 89 0.69 -22.39 -6.47
CA ALA A 89 -0.67 -22.01 -6.12
C ALA A 89 -1.01 -20.58 -6.56
N ARG A 90 -0.08 -19.63 -6.39
CA ARG A 90 -0.22 -18.24 -6.85
C ARG A 90 -0.19 -18.11 -8.37
N GLU A 91 0.56 -18.94 -9.09
CA GLU A 91 0.58 -18.93 -10.55
C GLU A 91 -0.79 -19.30 -11.16
N TYR A 92 -1.51 -20.23 -10.54
CA TYR A 92 -2.86 -20.61 -10.97
C TYR A 92 -3.87 -19.47 -10.85
N VAL A 93 -3.68 -18.53 -9.93
CA VAL A 93 -4.51 -17.32 -9.78
C VAL A 93 -3.78 -16.03 -10.19
N GLY A 94 -2.69 -16.17 -10.95
CA GLY A 94 -1.89 -15.05 -11.45
C GLY A 94 -2.37 -14.50 -12.81
N ASP A 95 -1.43 -14.08 -13.66
CA ASP A 95 -1.69 -13.36 -14.91
C ASP A 95 -2.70 -14.08 -15.84
N ASN A 96 -2.51 -15.38 -16.07
CA ASN A 96 -3.42 -16.18 -16.90
C ASN A 96 -4.87 -16.21 -16.37
N TYR A 97 -5.09 -15.95 -15.08
CA TYR A 97 -6.41 -15.96 -14.45
C TYR A 97 -7.03 -14.60 -14.69
N SER A 98 -6.27 -13.54 -14.41
CA SER A 98 -6.63 -12.15 -14.69
C SER A 98 -6.99 -11.95 -16.16
N ASP A 99 -6.27 -12.57 -17.10
CA ASP A 99 -6.56 -12.50 -18.53
C ASP A 99 -7.91 -13.14 -18.88
N ARG A 100 -8.23 -14.29 -18.27
CA ARG A 100 -9.51 -14.98 -18.45
C ARG A 100 -10.67 -14.24 -17.78
N LEU A 101 -10.42 -13.65 -16.62
CA LEU A 101 -11.37 -12.82 -15.90
C LEU A 101 -11.68 -11.55 -16.70
N GLY A 102 -10.68 -10.94 -17.33
CA GLY A 102 -10.87 -9.81 -18.25
C GLY A 102 -11.78 -10.18 -19.42
N GLN A 103 -11.60 -11.36 -20.01
CA GLN A 103 -12.49 -11.88 -21.05
C GLN A 103 -13.92 -12.08 -20.55
N LEU A 104 -14.10 -12.52 -19.30
CA LEU A 104 -15.42 -12.67 -18.69
C LEU A 104 -16.10 -11.31 -18.47
N VAL A 105 -15.36 -10.31 -18.00
CA VAL A 105 -15.85 -8.93 -17.86
C VAL A 105 -16.28 -8.35 -19.21
N ASP A 106 -15.51 -8.60 -20.28
CA ASP A 106 -15.84 -8.14 -21.62
C ASP A 106 -17.16 -8.78 -22.11
N VAL A 107 -17.35 -10.08 -21.88
CA VAL A 107 -18.57 -10.82 -22.27
C VAL A 107 -19.79 -10.35 -21.46
N GLU A 108 -19.65 -10.12 -20.16
CA GLU A 108 -20.74 -9.62 -19.30
C GLU A 108 -21.13 -8.17 -19.63
N GLY A 109 -20.16 -7.34 -20.00
CA GLY A 109 -20.39 -5.96 -20.45
C GLY A 109 -21.24 -5.86 -21.71
N GLU A 110 -21.32 -6.94 -22.50
CA GLU A 110 -22.18 -7.06 -23.68
C GLU A 110 -23.59 -7.60 -23.34
N THR A 111 -23.80 -8.25 -22.19
CA THR A 111 -25.03 -9.03 -21.90
C THR A 111 -25.88 -8.55 -20.72
N SER A 112 -25.39 -7.77 -19.74
CA SER A 112 -26.22 -7.41 -18.56
C SER A 112 -25.91 -6.10 -17.84
N ASN A 113 -26.92 -5.60 -17.10
CA ASN A 113 -26.87 -4.39 -16.28
C ASN A 113 -26.17 -4.65 -14.93
N ASN A 114 -24.99 -4.05 -14.76
CA ASN A 114 -24.13 -4.01 -13.56
C ASN A 114 -24.84 -4.27 -12.20
N GLY A 115 -24.51 -5.39 -11.55
CA GLY A 115 -24.86 -5.72 -10.17
C GLY A 115 -23.69 -6.32 -9.37
N GLU A 116 -23.69 -6.21 -8.04
CA GLU A 116 -22.61 -6.73 -7.16
C GLU A 116 -22.49 -8.28 -7.12
N ASN A 117 -23.40 -8.99 -7.79
CA ASN A 117 -23.43 -10.46 -7.87
C ASN A 117 -23.15 -10.98 -9.28
N ASP A 118 -22.57 -10.15 -10.14
CA ASP A 118 -22.16 -10.59 -11.48
C ASP A 118 -21.03 -11.64 -11.35
N PRO A 119 -21.00 -12.70 -12.17
CA PRO A 119 -20.01 -13.77 -12.06
C PRO A 119 -18.57 -13.24 -12.04
N SER A 120 -18.21 -12.29 -12.90
CA SER A 120 -16.88 -11.66 -12.92
C SER A 120 -16.49 -11.03 -11.57
N SER A 121 -17.41 -10.32 -10.93
CA SER A 121 -17.16 -9.70 -9.62
C SER A 121 -16.88 -10.73 -8.53
N THR A 122 -17.49 -11.92 -8.63
CA THR A 122 -17.28 -13.01 -7.66
C THR A 122 -15.94 -13.70 -7.91
N PHE A 123 -15.59 -13.98 -9.17
CA PHE A 123 -14.28 -14.55 -9.52
C PHE A 123 -13.11 -13.59 -9.24
N ASP A 124 -13.32 -12.27 -9.36
CA ASP A 124 -12.34 -11.24 -8.96
C ASP A 124 -12.09 -11.25 -7.44
N ARG A 125 -13.15 -11.29 -6.62
CA ARG A 125 -13.01 -11.43 -5.16
C ARG A 125 -12.35 -12.75 -4.76
N ALA A 126 -12.77 -13.86 -5.38
CA ALA A 126 -12.19 -15.17 -5.13
C ALA A 126 -10.68 -15.18 -5.41
N GLN A 127 -10.23 -14.56 -6.50
CA GLN A 127 -8.81 -14.45 -6.84
C GLN A 127 -8.01 -13.72 -5.77
N ARG A 128 -8.53 -12.59 -5.27
CA ARG A 128 -7.86 -11.79 -4.22
C ARG A 128 -7.81 -12.57 -2.92
N ASN A 129 -8.96 -13.11 -2.48
CA ASN A 129 -9.06 -13.88 -1.25
C ASN A 129 -8.21 -15.16 -1.28
N GLN A 130 -8.12 -15.84 -2.43
CA GLN A 130 -7.24 -17.00 -2.62
C GLN A 130 -5.77 -16.61 -2.47
N ASN A 131 -5.33 -15.51 -3.12
CA ASN A 131 -3.96 -15.02 -2.98
C ASN A 131 -3.62 -14.60 -1.55
N GLU A 132 -4.51 -13.87 -0.87
CA GLU A 132 -4.33 -13.49 0.54
C GLU A 132 -4.26 -14.72 1.45
N TYR A 133 -5.15 -15.70 1.26
CA TYR A 133 -5.14 -16.95 2.02
C TYR A 133 -3.84 -17.75 1.81
N ILE A 134 -3.36 -17.88 0.57
CA ILE A 134 -2.08 -18.52 0.26
C ILE A 134 -0.93 -17.84 1.01
N SER A 135 -0.87 -16.51 0.97
CA SER A 135 0.17 -15.73 1.66
C SER A 135 0.11 -15.89 3.18
N SER A 136 -1.08 -15.81 3.80
CA SER A 136 -1.23 -15.96 5.24
C SER A 136 -0.85 -17.37 5.72
N VAL A 137 -1.23 -18.42 4.97
CA VAL A 137 -0.84 -19.80 5.31
C VAL A 137 0.66 -20.00 5.18
N GLN A 138 1.28 -19.50 4.11
CA GLN A 138 2.73 -19.56 3.94
C GLN A 138 3.47 -18.88 5.09
N GLU A 139 3.12 -17.63 5.39
CA GLU A 139 3.79 -16.86 6.43
C GLU A 139 3.61 -17.50 7.81
N TYR A 140 2.43 -18.10 8.07
CA TYR A 140 2.20 -18.90 9.27
C TYR A 140 3.16 -20.10 9.34
N ARG A 141 3.27 -20.91 8.28
CA ARG A 141 4.16 -22.09 8.29
C ARG A 141 5.64 -21.70 8.45
N GLU A 142 6.11 -20.68 7.73
CA GLU A 142 7.49 -20.19 7.85
C GLU A 142 7.80 -19.64 9.26
N THR A 143 6.83 -18.94 9.86
CA THR A 143 6.96 -18.41 11.23
C THR A 143 6.94 -19.55 12.25
N HIS A 144 6.14 -20.59 12.00
CA HIS A 144 6.06 -21.78 12.85
C HIS A 144 7.39 -22.54 12.89
N GLU A 145 8.05 -22.73 11.74
CA GLU A 145 9.38 -23.33 11.69
C GLU A 145 10.45 -22.50 12.44
N ARG A 146 10.32 -21.17 12.43
CA ARG A 146 11.19 -20.29 13.23
C ARG A 146 10.91 -20.43 14.72
N TYR A 147 9.65 -20.58 15.11
CA TYR A 147 9.23 -20.83 16.49
C TYR A 147 9.83 -22.14 17.00
N GLU A 148 9.67 -23.24 16.27
CA GLU A 148 10.24 -24.55 16.61
C GLU A 148 11.76 -24.50 16.78
N ARG A 149 12.46 -23.84 15.85
CA ARG A 149 13.91 -23.62 15.98
C ARG A 149 14.26 -22.78 17.20
N ALA A 150 13.46 -21.78 17.55
CA ALA A 150 13.70 -20.99 18.76
C ALA A 150 13.56 -21.85 20.02
N LYS A 151 12.55 -22.73 20.07
CA LYS A 151 12.33 -23.70 21.16
C LYS A 151 13.48 -24.68 21.30
N GLN A 152 13.92 -25.29 20.19
CA GLN A 152 15.06 -26.23 20.17
C GLN A 152 16.37 -25.59 20.65
N ASN A 153 16.58 -24.31 20.33
CA ASN A 153 17.75 -23.55 20.77
C ASN A 153 17.63 -22.99 22.20
N GLY A 154 16.51 -23.22 22.90
CA GLY A 154 16.24 -22.68 24.23
C GLY A 154 16.06 -21.15 24.26
N ASN A 155 15.73 -20.54 23.11
CA ASN A 155 15.46 -19.10 23.01
C ASN A 155 13.98 -18.80 23.35
N GLU A 156 13.66 -18.91 24.63
CA GLU A 156 12.31 -18.76 25.18
C GLU A 156 11.66 -17.39 24.86
N SER A 157 12.42 -16.29 24.98
CA SER A 157 11.87 -14.96 24.65
C SER A 157 11.60 -14.80 23.16
N GLY A 158 12.45 -15.36 22.29
CA GLY A 158 12.22 -15.37 20.85
C GLY A 158 11.04 -16.27 20.44
N ALA A 159 10.89 -17.42 21.09
CA ALA A 159 9.76 -18.32 20.88
C ALA A 159 8.43 -17.61 21.21
N ARG A 160 8.33 -16.92 22.35
CA ARG A 160 7.12 -16.16 22.71
C ARG A 160 6.79 -15.02 21.74
N GLN A 161 7.79 -14.31 21.24
CA GLN A 161 7.55 -13.27 20.21
C GLN A 161 6.97 -13.88 18.93
N LEU A 162 7.53 -15.00 18.46
CA LEU A 162 7.04 -15.72 17.28
C LEU A 162 5.65 -16.32 17.53
N ALA A 163 5.39 -16.86 18.72
CA ALA A 163 4.08 -17.40 19.08
C ALA A 163 2.96 -16.34 19.08
N ARG A 164 3.26 -15.08 19.43
CA ARG A 164 2.32 -13.96 19.28
C ARG A 164 2.08 -13.62 17.81
N GLN A 165 3.14 -13.60 16.99
CA GLN A 165 3.01 -13.40 15.54
C GLN A 165 2.17 -14.50 14.89
N LEU A 166 2.32 -15.76 15.35
CA LEU A 166 1.48 -16.88 14.90
C LEU A 166 0.01 -16.72 15.31
N ASP A 167 -0.29 -16.11 16.47
CA ASP A 167 -1.67 -15.82 16.89
C ASP A 167 -2.33 -14.84 15.90
N GLU A 168 -1.62 -13.77 15.51
CA GLU A 168 -2.07 -12.80 14.50
C GLU A 168 -2.28 -13.47 13.13
N LEU A 169 -1.30 -14.24 12.65
CA LEU A 169 -1.39 -14.94 11.37
C LEU A 169 -2.50 -16.00 11.34
N SER A 170 -2.76 -16.68 12.46
CA SER A 170 -3.86 -17.64 12.58
C SER A 170 -5.24 -16.95 12.45
N GLU A 171 -5.39 -15.76 13.04
CA GLU A 171 -6.60 -14.93 12.88
C GLU A 171 -6.80 -14.49 11.42
N ASP A 172 -5.71 -14.13 10.73
CA ASP A 172 -5.74 -13.76 9.31
C ASP A 172 -6.13 -14.94 8.41
N VAL A 173 -5.55 -16.13 8.62
CA VAL A 173 -5.92 -17.38 7.92
C VAL A 173 -7.41 -17.70 8.12
N ASN A 174 -7.92 -17.59 9.35
CA ASN A 174 -9.33 -17.86 9.66
C ASN A 174 -10.29 -16.82 9.03
N THR A 175 -9.87 -15.55 8.96
CA THR A 175 -10.67 -14.47 8.36
C THR A 175 -10.73 -14.61 6.84
N THR A 176 -9.58 -14.84 6.20
CA THR A 176 -9.46 -14.99 4.74
C THR A 176 -10.11 -16.29 4.25
N SER A 177 -9.97 -17.42 4.94
CA SER A 177 -10.73 -18.66 4.63
C SER A 177 -12.23 -18.44 4.68
N SER A 178 -12.74 -17.77 5.71
CA SER A 178 -14.17 -17.48 5.84
C SER A 178 -14.72 -16.62 4.69
N ALA A 179 -13.89 -15.74 4.11
CA ALA A 179 -14.25 -14.94 2.94
C ALA A 179 -14.20 -15.78 1.66
N LEU A 180 -13.13 -16.56 1.47
CA LEU A 180 -12.94 -17.43 0.32
C LEU A 180 -14.02 -18.52 0.20
N LEU A 181 -14.39 -19.18 1.30
CA LEU A 181 -15.46 -20.20 1.31
C LEU A 181 -16.81 -19.63 0.86
N ARG A 182 -17.10 -18.36 1.22
CA ARG A 182 -18.29 -17.65 0.74
C ARG A 182 -18.23 -17.41 -0.77
N ASP A 183 -17.06 -17.05 -1.30
CA ASP A 183 -16.89 -16.87 -2.74
C ASP A 183 -17.01 -18.21 -3.50
N TYR A 184 -16.45 -19.30 -2.98
CA TYR A 184 -16.58 -20.65 -3.57
C TYR A 184 -18.03 -21.15 -3.58
N GLU A 185 -18.77 -20.91 -2.50
CA GLU A 185 -20.20 -21.21 -2.43
C GLU A 185 -21.00 -20.40 -3.46
N ASN A 186 -20.70 -19.10 -3.59
CA ASN A 186 -21.37 -18.25 -4.58
C ASN A 186 -21.07 -18.71 -6.01
N ILE A 187 -19.79 -18.96 -6.35
CA ILE A 187 -19.38 -19.48 -7.66
C ILE A 187 -20.13 -20.77 -7.96
N SER A 188 -20.12 -21.74 -7.04
CA SER A 188 -20.78 -23.03 -7.22
C SER A 188 -22.30 -22.96 -7.39
N ASN A 189 -22.92 -21.85 -6.95
CA ASN A 189 -24.35 -21.62 -7.11
C ASN A 189 -24.70 -20.85 -8.40
N THR A 190 -23.76 -20.06 -8.92
CA THR A 190 -23.99 -19.19 -10.10
C THR A 190 -23.38 -19.74 -11.39
N SER A 191 -22.39 -20.63 -11.31
CA SER A 191 -21.76 -21.27 -12.46
C SER A 191 -21.91 -22.80 -12.41
N ASP A 192 -21.46 -23.47 -13.46
CA ASP A 192 -21.38 -24.93 -13.53
C ASP A 192 -20.11 -25.50 -12.83
N SER A 193 -19.32 -24.65 -12.16
CA SER A 193 -18.07 -25.03 -11.49
C SER A 193 -18.34 -25.45 -10.05
N ASP A 194 -18.11 -26.71 -9.69
CA ASP A 194 -18.30 -27.20 -8.32
C ASP A 194 -17.00 -27.07 -7.51
N LEU A 195 -16.97 -26.17 -6.53
CA LEU A 195 -15.79 -25.91 -5.69
C LEU A 195 -15.92 -26.47 -4.25
N ARG A 196 -16.79 -27.47 -4.06
CA ARG A 196 -17.06 -28.04 -2.72
C ARG A 196 -15.88 -28.84 -2.16
N GLU A 197 -15.14 -29.55 -3.00
CA GLU A 197 -13.98 -30.34 -2.56
C GLU A 197 -12.83 -29.41 -2.15
N GLU A 198 -12.61 -28.35 -2.91
CA GLU A 198 -11.67 -27.27 -2.67
C GLU A 198 -12.02 -26.55 -1.38
N GLY A 199 -13.30 -26.27 -1.14
CA GLY A 199 -13.78 -25.72 0.13
C GLY A 199 -13.40 -26.59 1.33
N GLN A 200 -13.50 -27.92 1.21
CA GLN A 200 -13.07 -28.84 2.27
C GLN A 200 -11.55 -28.80 2.50
N ILE A 201 -10.75 -28.63 1.45
CA ILE A 201 -9.30 -28.46 1.57
C ILE A 201 -8.97 -27.18 2.36
N ILE A 202 -9.60 -26.06 2.02
CA ILE A 202 -9.43 -24.78 2.72
C ILE A 202 -9.82 -24.92 4.20
N GLU A 203 -10.96 -25.55 4.49
CA GLU A 203 -11.41 -25.82 5.86
C GLU A 203 -10.39 -26.68 6.62
N ASN A 204 -9.87 -27.75 6.02
CA ASN A 204 -8.90 -28.64 6.65
C ASN A 204 -7.59 -27.92 6.99
N VAL A 205 -7.06 -27.10 6.07
CA VAL A 205 -5.86 -26.28 6.32
C VAL A 205 -6.11 -25.28 7.44
N THR A 206 -7.26 -24.60 7.44
CA THR A 206 -7.64 -23.65 8.50
C THR A 206 -7.80 -24.34 9.86
N ILE A 207 -8.42 -25.52 9.90
CA ILE A 207 -8.57 -26.33 11.10
C ILE A 207 -7.19 -26.72 11.65
N ASN A 208 -6.26 -27.15 10.79
CA ASN A 208 -4.89 -27.46 11.21
C ASN A 208 -4.18 -26.23 11.81
N VAL A 209 -4.16 -25.10 11.09
CA VAL A 209 -3.54 -23.84 11.56
C VAL A 209 -4.11 -23.42 12.91
N THR A 210 -5.44 -23.39 13.05
CA THR A 210 -6.06 -22.97 14.31
C THR A 210 -5.88 -24.00 15.43
N ALA A 211 -5.76 -25.29 15.14
CA ALA A 211 -5.48 -26.33 16.13
C ALA A 211 -4.05 -26.18 16.68
N THR A 212 -3.07 -26.08 15.78
CA THR A 212 -1.66 -25.84 16.11
C THR A 212 -1.50 -24.57 16.93
N GLN A 213 -2.16 -23.47 16.54
CA GLN A 213 -2.06 -22.21 17.28
C GLN A 213 -2.64 -22.32 18.70
N ARG A 214 -3.70 -23.12 18.91
CA ARG A 214 -4.24 -23.36 20.27
C ARG A 214 -3.25 -24.10 21.15
N GLU A 215 -2.50 -25.05 20.58
CA GLU A 215 -1.46 -25.79 21.30
C GLU A 215 -0.31 -24.86 21.71
N ILE A 216 0.26 -24.13 20.75
CA ILE A 216 1.33 -23.14 20.99
C ILE A 216 0.90 -22.14 22.06
N ARG A 217 -0.32 -21.60 21.95
CA ARG A 217 -0.84 -20.64 22.93
C ARG A 217 -0.92 -21.22 24.34
N SER A 218 -1.28 -22.50 24.46
CA SER A 218 -1.38 -23.18 25.76
C SER A 218 -0.03 -23.55 26.36
N GLU A 219 0.99 -23.75 25.51
CA GLU A 219 2.36 -24.05 25.92
C GLU A 219 3.11 -22.77 26.33
N GLU A 220 3.02 -21.72 25.50
CA GLU A 220 3.84 -20.52 25.64
C GLU A 220 3.28 -19.51 26.65
N PHE A 221 1.96 -19.51 26.86
CA PHE A 221 1.31 -18.44 27.60
C PHE A 221 0.39 -18.91 28.73
N LEU A 222 0.46 -18.18 29.84
CA LEU A 222 -0.46 -18.26 30.96
C LEU A 222 -1.63 -17.30 30.77
N ALA A 223 -2.84 -17.85 30.78
CA ALA A 223 -4.06 -17.07 30.78
C ALA A 223 -4.16 -16.14 32.01
N THR A 224 -4.71 -14.95 31.79
CA THR A 224 -4.91 -13.94 32.82
C THR A 224 -6.36 -13.53 32.95
N ASP A 225 -6.73 -13.15 34.17
CA ASP A 225 -8.02 -12.61 34.55
C ASP A 225 -7.86 -11.14 34.92
N LEU A 226 -8.70 -10.30 34.32
CA LEU A 226 -8.82 -8.89 34.63
C LEU A 226 -10.17 -8.64 35.26
N THR A 227 -10.14 -8.05 36.45
CA THR A 227 -11.35 -7.58 37.14
C THR A 227 -11.34 -6.06 37.16
N VAL A 228 -12.42 -5.43 36.69
CA VAL A 228 -12.58 -3.98 36.66
C VAL A 228 -13.87 -3.57 37.35
N SER A 229 -13.76 -2.51 38.15
CA SER A 229 -14.86 -1.80 38.75
C SER A 229 -14.67 -0.31 38.51
N VAL A 230 -15.76 0.38 38.17
CA VAL A 230 -15.76 1.83 38.02
C VAL A 230 -16.59 2.48 39.11
N ARG A 231 -16.18 3.67 39.53
CA ARG A 231 -16.91 4.44 40.55
C ARG A 231 -18.28 4.93 40.06
N SER A 232 -18.37 5.30 38.78
CA SER A 232 -19.59 5.77 38.11
C SER A 232 -19.50 5.45 36.62
N THR A 233 -20.63 5.14 36.00
CA THR A 233 -20.75 4.96 34.55
C THR A 233 -21.14 6.27 33.86
N THR A 234 -21.83 7.19 34.55
CA THR A 234 -22.00 8.56 34.08
C THR A 234 -20.75 9.36 34.40
N VAL A 235 -20.11 9.92 33.38
CA VAL A 235 -18.81 10.59 33.47
C VAL A 235 -18.86 11.96 32.79
N SER A 236 -18.02 12.89 33.22
CA SER A 236 -17.93 14.24 32.66
C SER A 236 -16.52 14.80 32.86
N PHE A 237 -16.23 15.99 32.32
CA PHE A 237 -14.96 16.64 32.64
C PHE A 237 -14.78 16.86 34.15
N LEU A 238 -15.85 17.10 34.93
CA LEU A 238 -15.73 17.31 36.39
C LEU A 238 -15.75 15.98 37.16
N GLU A 239 -16.42 14.97 36.63
CA GLU A 239 -16.54 13.62 37.18
C GLU A 239 -15.80 12.61 36.29
N PRO A 240 -14.48 12.43 36.48
CA PRO A 240 -13.67 11.60 35.59
C PRO A 240 -14.03 10.12 35.72
N LEU A 241 -13.70 9.35 34.68
CA LEU A 241 -13.72 7.90 34.75
C LEU A 241 -12.59 7.43 35.67
N VAL A 242 -12.96 6.82 36.80
CA VAL A 242 -12.02 6.16 37.71
C VAL A 242 -12.28 4.68 37.65
N ALA A 243 -11.37 3.94 37.01
CA ALA A 243 -11.39 2.50 36.92
C ALA A 243 -10.35 1.91 37.87
N THR A 244 -10.80 1.02 38.74
CA THR A 244 -9.96 0.26 39.66
C THR A 244 -10.14 -1.21 39.38
N GLY A 245 -9.07 -1.98 39.54
CA GLY A 245 -9.16 -3.39 39.24
C GLY A 245 -7.94 -4.16 39.69
N ARG A 246 -7.90 -5.42 39.30
CA ARG A 246 -6.80 -6.33 39.60
C ARG A 246 -6.55 -7.27 38.43
N VAL A 247 -5.27 -7.55 38.19
CA VAL A 247 -4.80 -8.53 37.20
C VAL A 247 -4.23 -9.74 37.94
N THR A 248 -4.73 -10.93 37.60
CA THR A 248 -4.22 -12.21 38.11
C THR A 248 -4.01 -13.21 36.99
N THR A 249 -3.23 -14.26 37.22
CA THR A 249 -3.32 -15.48 36.38
C THR A 249 -4.65 -16.19 36.65
N ALA A 250 -5.03 -17.13 35.78
CA ALA A 250 -6.19 -18.01 35.98
C ALA A 250 -6.16 -18.79 37.31
N ASN A 251 -4.96 -19.00 37.89
CA ASN A 251 -4.77 -19.67 39.18
C ASN A 251 -4.80 -18.70 40.38
N GLY A 252 -5.05 -17.42 40.15
CA GLY A 252 -5.16 -16.39 41.20
C GLY A 252 -3.84 -15.76 41.64
N THR A 253 -2.71 -16.08 40.98
CA THR A 253 -1.42 -15.43 41.23
C THR A 253 -1.49 -13.97 40.80
N THR A 254 -1.01 -13.05 41.61
CA THR A 254 -1.00 -11.60 41.31
C THR A 254 0.11 -11.21 40.37
N LEU A 255 -0.19 -10.33 39.43
CA LEU A 255 0.77 -9.79 38.47
C LEU A 255 1.19 -8.38 38.88
N THR A 256 2.45 -8.19 39.27
CA THR A 256 3.00 -6.92 39.80
C THR A 256 3.82 -6.19 38.74
N GLY A 257 3.71 -4.87 38.66
CA GLY A 257 4.50 -4.04 37.75
C GLY A 257 4.07 -4.13 36.29
N GLU A 258 2.93 -4.77 36.03
CA GLU A 258 2.39 -5.00 34.69
C GLU A 258 1.62 -3.78 34.17
N THR A 259 1.69 -3.53 32.86
CA THR A 259 1.03 -2.39 32.24
C THR A 259 -0.46 -2.67 31.98
N VAL A 260 -1.31 -1.79 32.52
CA VAL A 260 -2.75 -1.76 32.25
C VAL A 260 -3.08 -0.45 31.55
N GLU A 261 -3.81 -0.57 30.46
CA GLU A 261 -4.21 0.53 29.59
C GLU A 261 -5.71 0.75 29.66
N LEU A 262 -6.13 1.99 29.92
CA LEU A 262 -7.51 2.43 29.75
C LEU A 262 -7.63 3.24 28.47
N ARG A 263 -8.54 2.82 27.60
CA ARG A 263 -8.91 3.49 26.35
C ARG A 263 -10.33 4.04 26.45
N PHE A 264 -10.49 5.30 26.07
CA PHE A 264 -11.80 5.95 26.00
C PHE A 264 -11.89 6.87 24.78
N GLY A 265 -12.59 6.38 23.75
CA GLY A 265 -12.50 6.94 22.40
C GLY A 265 -11.07 6.90 21.88
N ASN A 266 -10.54 8.06 21.49
CA ASN A 266 -9.17 8.20 20.97
C ASN A 266 -8.10 8.49 22.04
N ARG A 267 -8.46 8.53 23.33
CA ARG A 267 -7.50 8.77 24.41
C ARG A 267 -7.16 7.47 25.13
N THR A 268 -5.89 7.38 25.49
CA THR A 268 -5.30 6.25 26.17
C THR A 268 -4.57 6.72 27.43
N GLN A 269 -4.73 6.01 28.53
CA GLN A 269 -4.01 6.24 29.77
C GLN A 269 -3.46 4.91 30.29
N GLN A 270 -2.16 4.85 30.56
CA GLN A 270 -1.51 3.67 31.09
C GLN A 270 -1.16 3.86 32.57
N VAL A 271 -1.19 2.75 33.31
CA VAL A 271 -0.76 2.61 34.70
C VAL A 271 -0.11 1.24 34.89
N THR A 272 0.66 1.06 35.96
CA THR A 272 1.22 -0.24 36.33
C THR A 272 0.50 -0.83 37.53
N THR A 273 0.46 -2.17 37.61
CA THR A 273 -0.09 -2.86 38.77
C THR A 273 0.84 -2.78 39.99
N ASP A 274 0.26 -2.72 41.18
CA ASP A 274 1.00 -2.75 42.45
C ASP A 274 1.43 -4.18 42.87
N GLY A 275 2.07 -4.30 44.04
CA GLY A 275 2.53 -5.58 44.59
C GLY A 275 1.44 -6.62 44.90
N ALA A 276 0.17 -6.23 44.85
CA ALA A 276 -0.98 -7.12 44.99
C ALA A 276 -1.75 -7.28 43.66
N GLY A 277 -1.19 -6.79 42.56
CA GLY A 277 -1.75 -6.84 41.21
C GLY A 277 -2.86 -5.83 40.95
N ASN A 278 -3.09 -4.87 41.85
CA ASN A 278 -4.16 -3.88 41.69
C ASN A 278 -3.69 -2.72 40.83
N PHE A 279 -4.62 -2.11 40.11
CA PHE A 279 -4.40 -0.86 39.40
C PHE A 279 -5.54 0.13 39.69
N SER A 280 -5.22 1.41 39.55
CA SER A 280 -6.18 2.50 39.60
C SER A 280 -5.81 3.51 38.54
N VAL A 281 -6.68 3.67 37.54
CA VAL A 281 -6.49 4.59 36.43
C VAL A 281 -7.62 5.61 36.40
N LEU A 282 -7.25 6.87 36.17
CA LEU A 282 -8.16 7.99 36.06
C LEU A 282 -8.01 8.61 34.68
N LEU A 283 -9.13 8.75 33.97
CA LEU A 283 -9.19 9.50 32.72
C LEU A 283 -10.30 10.54 32.81
N ARG A 284 -9.93 11.81 32.62
CA ARG A 284 -10.86 12.94 32.60
C ARG A 284 -11.29 13.24 31.16
N PRO A 285 -12.57 13.03 30.80
CA PRO A 285 -13.05 13.29 29.45
C PRO A 285 -12.89 14.77 29.07
N THR A 286 -12.27 15.05 27.92
CA THR A 286 -12.11 16.40 27.38
C THR A 286 -12.71 16.51 26.00
N ILE A 287 -12.12 15.78 25.04
CA ILE A 287 -12.51 15.71 23.64
C ILE A 287 -13.13 14.34 23.29
N GLN A 288 -13.54 13.57 24.29
CA GLN A 288 -14.35 12.37 24.14
C GLN A 288 -15.70 12.75 23.54
N SER A 289 -16.19 11.93 22.60
CA SER A 289 -17.54 12.09 22.03
C SER A 289 -18.61 11.93 23.10
N LEU A 290 -19.74 12.64 22.97
CA LEU A 290 -20.90 12.37 23.84
C LEU A 290 -21.59 11.05 23.48
N ASP A 291 -21.38 10.58 22.25
CA ASP A 291 -21.94 9.33 21.72
C ASP A 291 -21.04 8.11 21.99
N GLU A 292 -19.95 8.28 22.74
CA GLU A 292 -19.04 7.18 23.10
C GLU A 292 -19.69 6.30 24.17
N PRO A 293 -20.10 5.05 23.85
CA PRO A 293 -20.92 4.25 24.76
C PRO A 293 -20.09 3.44 25.75
N ASN A 294 -18.79 3.27 25.50
CA ASN A 294 -17.94 2.33 26.20
C ASN A 294 -16.53 2.88 26.42
N ALA A 295 -15.90 2.45 27.51
CA ALA A 295 -14.45 2.54 27.71
C ALA A 295 -13.90 1.14 27.91
N SER A 296 -12.70 0.85 27.42
CA SER A 296 -12.06 -0.46 27.56
C SER A 296 -10.79 -0.39 28.39
N ILE A 297 -10.61 -1.41 29.21
CA ILE A 297 -9.43 -1.60 30.05
C ILE A 297 -8.75 -2.85 29.55
N HIS A 298 -7.48 -2.73 29.18
CA HIS A 298 -6.68 -3.82 28.67
C HIS A 298 -5.48 -4.05 29.59
N PHE A 299 -5.28 -5.30 29.99
CA PHE A 299 -3.96 -5.75 30.36
C PHE A 299 -3.21 -6.13 29.08
N ARG A 300 -2.11 -5.41 28.80
CA ARG A 300 -1.26 -5.62 27.61
C ARG A 300 0.13 -6.04 28.09
N PRO A 301 0.42 -7.36 28.14
CA PRO A 301 1.75 -7.86 28.44
C PRO A 301 2.78 -7.37 27.41
N GLU A 302 4.05 -7.31 27.81
CA GLU A 302 5.17 -7.13 26.88
C GLU A 302 5.25 -8.29 25.86
N VAL A 303 5.86 -8.04 24.71
CA VAL A 303 5.87 -8.99 23.57
C VAL A 303 6.53 -10.33 23.90
N ASP A 304 7.48 -10.37 24.82
CA ASP A 304 8.16 -11.58 25.29
C ASP A 304 7.64 -12.08 26.65
N SER A 305 6.56 -11.49 27.16
CA SER A 305 5.93 -11.92 28.42
C SER A 305 5.27 -13.29 28.26
N ILE A 306 5.31 -14.09 29.33
CA ILE A 306 4.60 -15.37 29.43
C ILE A 306 3.09 -15.21 29.63
N TYR A 307 2.57 -14.00 29.81
CA TYR A 307 1.15 -13.78 30.09
C TYR A 307 0.36 -13.49 28.81
N LEU A 308 -0.88 -13.97 28.74
CA LEU A 308 -1.84 -13.50 27.75
C LEU A 308 -2.43 -12.17 28.16
N GLY A 309 -2.69 -11.30 27.18
CA GLY A 309 -3.48 -10.09 27.39
C GLY A 309 -4.93 -10.43 27.66
N THR A 310 -5.63 -9.50 28.30
CA THR A 310 -7.07 -9.61 28.56
C THR A 310 -7.68 -8.22 28.58
N GLU A 311 -8.97 -8.13 28.23
CA GLU A 311 -9.70 -6.88 28.10
C GLU A 311 -11.03 -6.95 28.83
N GLN A 312 -11.42 -5.82 29.43
CA GLN A 312 -12.75 -5.63 29.96
C GLN A 312 -13.34 -4.31 29.45
N THR A 313 -14.56 -4.37 28.93
CA THR A 313 -15.32 -3.18 28.52
C THR A 313 -16.25 -2.71 29.64
N VAL A 314 -16.34 -1.40 29.82
CA VAL A 314 -17.23 -0.75 30.79
C VAL A 314 -18.17 0.22 30.05
N PRO A 315 -19.50 0.11 30.25
CA PRO A 315 -20.44 1.06 29.67
C PRO A 315 -20.31 2.42 30.34
N VAL A 316 -20.37 3.48 29.54
CA VAL A 316 -20.22 4.87 29.99
C VAL A 316 -21.24 5.79 29.33
N GLU A 317 -21.67 6.80 30.06
CA GLU A 317 -22.52 7.89 29.57
C GLU A 317 -21.78 9.22 29.78
N VAL A 318 -21.39 9.87 28.69
CA VAL A 318 -20.62 11.13 28.76
C VAL A 318 -21.56 12.32 28.87
N LYS A 319 -21.36 13.14 29.91
CA LYS A 319 -22.04 14.43 30.10
C LYS A 319 -21.12 15.58 29.73
N GLN A 320 -21.66 16.52 28.98
CA GLN A 320 -20.96 17.73 28.59
C GLN A 320 -20.84 18.71 29.77
N VAL A 321 -19.65 19.31 29.91
CA VAL A 321 -19.38 20.42 30.82
C VAL A 321 -18.98 21.65 29.99
N ARG A 322 -19.46 22.83 30.37
CA ARG A 322 -19.05 24.08 29.74
C ARG A 322 -17.75 24.60 30.37
N PRO A 323 -16.64 24.70 29.61
CA PRO A 323 -15.42 25.30 30.11
C PRO A 323 -15.48 26.83 30.09
N ALA A 324 -14.54 27.45 30.79
CA ALA A 324 -14.15 28.84 30.69
C ALA A 324 -12.77 28.95 30.06
N ILE A 325 -12.57 30.00 29.27
CA ILE A 325 -11.29 30.36 28.69
C ILE A 325 -10.91 31.77 29.16
N SER A 326 -9.67 31.96 29.58
CA SER A 326 -9.10 33.26 29.92
C SER A 326 -8.02 33.63 28.91
N ILE A 327 -7.90 34.94 28.64
CA ILE A 327 -6.71 35.52 27.99
C ILE A 327 -6.01 36.35 29.07
N ASP A 328 -4.78 35.93 29.37
CA ASP A 328 -3.96 36.49 30.44
C ASP A 328 -3.03 37.60 29.92
N ARG A 329 -2.56 37.46 28.67
CA ARG A 329 -1.68 38.46 28.04
C ARG A 329 -1.99 38.61 26.56
N VAL A 330 -2.18 39.86 26.15
CA VAL A 330 -2.14 40.35 24.76
C VAL A 330 -1.39 41.68 24.74
N PRO A 331 -0.70 42.02 23.64
CA PRO A 331 -0.14 43.36 23.47
C PRO A 331 -1.28 44.40 23.33
N PRO A 332 -1.07 45.66 23.79
CA PRO A 332 -2.09 46.71 23.70
C PRO A 332 -2.28 47.23 22.25
N ALA A 333 -1.24 47.11 21.42
CA ALA A 333 -1.28 47.49 20.01
C ALA A 333 -0.36 46.59 19.19
N VAL A 334 -0.66 46.44 17.90
CA VAL A 334 0.11 45.63 16.95
C VAL A 334 0.10 46.27 15.56
N LYS A 335 1.10 45.93 14.74
CA LYS A 335 1.24 46.30 13.32
C LYS A 335 1.41 45.09 12.42
N TYR A 336 1.26 45.28 11.10
CA TYR A 336 1.65 44.30 10.09
C TYR A 336 3.02 43.67 10.39
N ASN A 337 3.09 42.35 10.26
CA ASN A 337 4.32 41.55 10.40
C ASN A 337 4.99 41.63 11.78
N GLU A 338 4.42 42.36 12.74
CA GLU A 338 4.85 42.36 14.13
C GLU A 338 4.48 41.04 14.79
N THR A 339 5.35 40.56 15.67
CA THR A 339 5.09 39.34 16.43
C THR A 339 4.07 39.61 17.54
N VAL A 340 2.94 38.91 17.50
CA VAL A 340 1.93 38.89 18.55
C VAL A 340 2.04 37.60 19.34
N THR A 341 2.05 37.72 20.67
CA THR A 341 1.94 36.59 21.59
C THR A 341 0.66 36.70 22.40
N VAL A 342 -0.18 35.67 22.31
CA VAL A 342 -1.43 35.54 23.06
C VAL A 342 -1.28 34.37 24.02
N THR A 343 -1.37 34.64 25.32
CA THR A 343 -1.34 33.59 26.35
C THR A 343 -2.64 33.56 27.14
N GLY A 344 -3.05 32.37 27.53
CA GLY A 344 -4.28 32.18 28.30
C GLY A 344 -4.38 30.79 28.90
N SER A 345 -5.54 30.49 29.47
CA SER A 345 -5.82 29.20 30.08
C SER A 345 -7.25 28.73 29.79
N VAL A 346 -7.45 27.41 29.85
CA VAL A 346 -8.75 26.76 29.75
C VAL A 346 -8.99 25.95 31.00
N SER A 347 -10.15 26.14 31.63
CA SER A 347 -10.54 25.41 32.83
C SER A 347 -12.05 25.17 32.83
N ALA A 348 -12.52 24.20 33.60
CA ALA A 348 -13.92 24.17 34.02
C ALA A 348 -13.96 24.21 35.54
N GLU A 349 -14.73 25.15 36.08
CA GLU A 349 -14.65 25.54 37.49
C GLU A 349 -13.21 25.89 37.89
N ASN A 350 -12.55 25.07 38.71
CA ASN A 350 -11.16 25.27 39.14
C ASN A 350 -10.22 24.16 38.64
N ILE A 351 -10.63 23.39 37.64
CA ILE A 351 -9.84 22.29 37.08
C ILE A 351 -9.35 22.68 35.69
N SER A 352 -8.04 22.77 35.52
CA SER A 352 -7.39 23.02 34.24
C SER A 352 -7.68 21.92 33.21
N ALA A 353 -7.88 22.32 31.96
CA ALA A 353 -8.17 21.41 30.86
C ALA A 353 -7.00 21.38 29.88
N GLY A 354 -6.23 20.28 29.91
CA GLY A 354 -5.10 20.06 29.00
C GLY A 354 -5.46 19.34 27.71
N ASP A 355 -4.57 19.45 26.71
CA ASP A 355 -4.68 18.91 25.36
C ASP A 355 -5.98 19.35 24.64
N ILE A 356 -6.39 20.60 24.88
CA ILE A 356 -7.59 21.19 24.26
C ILE A 356 -7.18 22.08 23.09
N PRO A 357 -7.75 21.90 21.89
CA PRO A 357 -7.51 22.82 20.78
C PRO A 357 -8.15 24.18 21.05
N VAL A 358 -7.34 25.24 20.95
CA VAL A 358 -7.71 26.64 21.04
C VAL A 358 -7.43 27.30 19.70
N VAL A 359 -8.42 27.97 19.14
CA VAL A 359 -8.26 28.80 17.94
C VAL A 359 -8.18 30.25 18.39
N VAL A 360 -7.22 30.99 17.86
CA VAL A 360 -7.06 32.43 18.14
C VAL A 360 -7.24 33.21 16.85
N SER A 361 -8.03 34.27 16.91
CA SER A 361 -8.27 35.21 15.80
C SER A 361 -8.13 36.66 16.28
N ILE A 362 -8.01 37.59 15.33
CA ILE A 362 -8.07 39.03 15.53
C ILE A 362 -9.15 39.61 14.61
N GLY A 363 -10.26 40.05 15.19
CA GLY A 363 -11.50 40.22 14.42
C GLY A 363 -11.90 38.89 13.77
N ASP A 364 -12.16 38.93 12.46
CA ASP A 364 -12.52 37.76 11.66
C ASP A 364 -11.30 36.96 11.15
N GLU A 365 -10.09 37.51 11.29
CA GLU A 365 -8.88 36.92 10.72
C GLU A 365 -8.21 35.92 11.67
N ARG A 366 -7.90 34.71 11.18
CA ARG A 366 -7.38 33.63 12.01
C ARG A 366 -5.87 33.74 12.17
N LEU A 367 -5.42 33.98 13.41
CA LEU A 367 -4.00 34.00 13.75
C LEU A 367 -3.39 32.59 13.83
N GLY A 368 -4.15 31.60 14.28
CA GLY A 368 -3.67 30.22 14.35
C GLY A 368 -4.50 29.30 15.24
N ALA A 369 -3.96 28.12 15.51
CA ALA A 369 -4.47 27.21 16.52
C ALA A 369 -3.32 26.62 17.34
N VAL A 370 -3.58 26.37 18.61
CA VAL A 370 -2.65 25.81 19.58
C VAL A 370 -3.40 24.83 20.47
N ARG A 371 -2.69 23.94 21.18
CA ARG A 371 -3.29 23.11 22.22
C ARG A 371 -2.87 23.55 23.60
N THR A 372 -3.76 23.41 24.57
CA THR A 372 -3.38 23.62 25.96
C THR A 372 -2.39 22.54 26.42
N ASP A 373 -1.43 22.93 27.25
CA ASP A 373 -0.52 22.00 27.94
C ASP A 373 -1.24 21.22 29.05
N THR A 374 -0.49 20.42 29.83
CA THR A 374 -1.05 19.63 30.94
C THR A 374 -1.67 20.48 32.05
N ASP A 375 -1.23 21.74 32.18
CA ASP A 375 -1.72 22.70 33.18
C ASP A 375 -2.88 23.55 32.64
N GLY A 376 -3.35 23.25 31.43
CA GLY A 376 -4.45 23.93 30.76
C GLY A 376 -4.09 25.29 30.18
N THR A 377 -2.81 25.62 30.06
CA THR A 377 -2.35 26.90 29.52
C THR A 377 -2.07 26.81 28.03
N PHE A 378 -2.28 27.89 27.29
CA PHE A 378 -1.93 27.99 25.88
C PHE A 378 -1.11 29.26 25.60
N SER A 379 -0.23 29.19 24.62
CA SER A 379 0.57 30.32 24.14
C SER A 379 0.70 30.24 22.62
N LEU A 380 0.04 31.15 21.90
CA LEU A 380 0.21 31.32 20.46
C LEU A 380 1.17 32.49 20.20
N THR A 381 2.23 32.27 19.44
CA THR A 381 3.10 33.32 18.93
C THR A 381 3.09 33.27 17.41
N THR A 382 2.65 34.35 16.77
CA THR A 382 2.58 34.46 15.31
C THR A 382 2.82 35.90 14.85
N ARG A 383 2.79 36.15 13.55
CA ARG A 383 2.83 37.50 12.98
C ARG A 383 1.44 37.97 12.61
N VAL A 384 1.19 39.28 12.72
CA VAL A 384 -0.09 39.86 12.30
C VAL A 384 -0.15 39.96 10.76
N PRO A 385 -1.18 39.37 10.12
CA PRO A 385 -1.34 39.44 8.67
C PRO A 385 -1.80 40.83 8.20
N ALA A 386 -1.74 41.06 6.88
CA ALA A 386 -2.13 42.33 6.27
C ALA A 386 -3.65 42.57 6.35
N ASP A 387 -4.44 41.50 6.20
CA ASP A 387 -5.91 41.51 6.09
C ASP A 387 -6.64 41.78 7.41
N VAL A 388 -5.94 42.32 8.41
CA VAL A 388 -6.54 42.77 9.67
C VAL A 388 -6.72 44.27 9.60
N PRO A 389 -7.95 44.81 9.53
CA PRO A 389 -8.10 46.23 9.36
C PRO A 389 -7.70 47.05 10.58
N THR A 390 -7.26 48.28 10.35
CA THR A 390 -6.80 49.19 11.42
C THR A 390 -7.90 49.52 12.45
N GLY A 391 -7.50 50.04 13.62
CA GLY A 391 -8.40 50.48 14.69
C GLY A 391 -8.52 49.51 15.86
N SER A 392 -9.54 49.69 16.70
CA SER A 392 -9.81 48.80 17.84
C SER A 392 -10.38 47.48 17.33
N ARG A 393 -9.69 46.37 17.60
CA ARG A 393 -10.07 45.00 17.25
C ARG A 393 -10.11 44.12 18.50
N GLU A 394 -10.79 42.99 18.39
CA GLU A 394 -10.86 41.98 19.44
C GLU A 394 -9.96 40.80 19.07
N ILE A 395 -9.02 40.43 19.94
CA ILE A 395 -8.37 39.12 19.89
C ILE A 395 -9.32 38.14 20.56
N ASN A 396 -9.85 37.18 19.79
CA ASN A 396 -10.71 36.13 20.28
C ASN A 396 -9.90 34.84 20.47
N ALA A 397 -10.07 34.18 21.61
CA ALA A 397 -9.66 32.81 21.81
C ALA A 397 -10.90 31.94 21.98
N SER A 398 -11.04 30.89 21.19
CA SER A 398 -12.22 30.02 21.19
C SER A 398 -11.87 28.53 21.16
N LEU A 399 -12.80 27.74 21.70
CA LEU A 399 -12.78 26.28 21.68
C LEU A 399 -13.83 25.82 20.65
N PRO A 400 -13.41 25.36 19.46
CA PRO A 400 -14.33 24.95 18.40
C PRO A 400 -14.87 23.52 18.62
N LEU A 401 -15.24 23.18 19.86
CA LEU A 401 -15.68 21.84 20.24
C LEU A 401 -17.18 21.66 20.00
N ARG A 402 -17.55 20.55 19.35
CA ARG A 402 -18.95 20.14 19.12
C ARG A 402 -19.11 18.67 19.44
N ASN A 403 -20.21 18.32 20.12
CA ASN A 403 -20.47 16.93 20.51
C ASN A 403 -19.28 16.31 21.26
N ARG A 404 -18.75 17.03 22.26
CA ARG A 404 -17.60 16.63 23.08
C ARG A 404 -17.90 16.82 24.56
N ALA A 405 -17.15 16.11 25.41
CA ALA A 405 -17.23 16.20 26.87
C ALA A 405 -17.02 17.64 27.40
N LEU A 406 -16.14 18.42 26.78
CA LEU A 406 -16.11 19.87 26.93
C LEU A 406 -16.89 20.56 25.80
N GLY A 407 -17.77 21.48 26.18
CA GLY A 407 -18.54 22.30 25.26
C GLY A 407 -17.72 23.45 24.63
N PRO A 408 -18.29 24.14 23.64
CA PRO A 408 -17.68 25.33 23.06
C PRO A 408 -17.62 26.47 24.08
N ALA A 409 -16.54 27.26 24.02
CA ALA A 409 -16.34 28.45 24.81
C ALA A 409 -15.50 29.47 24.03
N GLY A 410 -15.59 30.74 24.40
CA GLY A 410 -14.81 31.80 23.79
C GLY A 410 -14.65 32.98 24.75
N THR A 411 -13.59 33.75 24.56
CA THR A 411 -13.32 34.99 25.28
C THR A 411 -12.52 35.93 24.38
N ASP A 412 -12.60 37.21 24.67
CA ASP A 412 -11.98 38.25 23.86
C ASP A 412 -11.21 39.27 24.71
N ARG A 413 -10.26 39.95 24.05
CA ARG A 413 -9.53 41.11 24.58
C ARG A 413 -9.32 42.13 23.48
N ASN A 414 -9.48 43.41 23.81
CA ASN A 414 -9.20 44.50 22.88
C ASN A 414 -7.70 44.65 22.59
N VAL A 415 -7.39 44.93 21.33
CA VAL A 415 -6.08 45.32 20.81
C VAL A 415 -6.26 46.45 19.80
N THR A 416 -5.31 47.39 19.74
CA THR A 416 -5.31 48.43 18.70
C THR A 416 -4.43 48.00 17.53
N VAL A 417 -5.02 47.80 16.35
CA VAL A 417 -4.26 47.54 15.13
C VAL A 417 -3.87 48.88 14.52
N LEU A 418 -2.56 49.12 14.40
CA LEU A 418 -1.99 50.34 13.85
C LEU A 418 -1.65 50.14 12.37
N GLU A 419 -1.85 51.19 11.59
CA GLU A 419 -1.42 51.24 10.20
C GLU A 419 0.11 51.13 10.09
N THR A 420 0.56 50.34 9.12
CA THR A 420 1.97 50.21 8.72
C THR A 420 2.21 50.95 7.42
N ASN A 421 2.97 52.03 7.48
CA ASN A 421 3.33 52.81 6.29
C ASN A 421 4.07 51.96 5.25
N THR A 422 3.72 52.16 3.98
CA THR A 422 4.31 51.45 2.84
C THR A 422 4.97 52.36 1.81
N SER A 423 5.77 51.74 0.97
CA SER A 423 6.37 52.29 -0.24
C SER A 423 6.00 51.39 -1.41
N LEU A 424 5.49 52.00 -2.48
CA LEU A 424 5.24 51.36 -3.75
C LEU A 424 6.27 51.84 -4.76
N THR A 425 6.85 50.92 -5.52
CA THR A 425 7.70 51.25 -6.67
C THR A 425 6.96 50.92 -7.97
N LEU A 426 7.34 51.63 -9.04
CA LEU A 426 6.80 51.44 -10.38
C LEU A 426 7.89 51.71 -11.41
N SER A 427 8.05 50.80 -12.35
CA SER A 427 8.92 50.88 -13.52
C SER A 427 8.15 50.39 -14.74
N GLY A 428 7.97 51.28 -15.72
CA GLY A 428 7.32 51.02 -16.99
C GLY A 428 8.29 51.17 -18.14
N THR A 429 8.35 50.17 -19.02
CA THR A 429 9.15 50.20 -20.25
C THR A 429 8.26 49.82 -21.44
N MET A 430 8.32 50.61 -22.52
CA MET A 430 7.65 50.25 -23.77
C MET A 430 8.24 48.95 -24.32
N VAL A 431 7.41 47.96 -24.59
CA VAL A 431 7.80 46.67 -25.19
C VAL A 431 7.20 46.46 -26.60
N GLY A 432 6.38 47.42 -27.06
CA GLY A 432 5.79 47.47 -28.40
C GLY A 432 5.41 48.90 -28.78
N SER A 433 4.58 49.07 -29.82
CA SER A 433 4.03 50.38 -30.23
C SER A 433 3.01 50.96 -29.26
N ASP A 434 2.32 50.08 -28.54
CA ASP A 434 1.14 50.32 -27.74
C ASP A 434 1.13 49.47 -26.46
N GLN A 435 2.26 48.81 -26.13
CA GLN A 435 2.38 47.96 -24.95
C GLN A 435 3.46 48.45 -23.99
N VAL A 436 3.13 48.46 -22.70
CA VAL A 436 4.06 48.78 -21.60
C VAL A 436 4.19 47.56 -20.70
N ARG A 437 5.41 47.12 -20.47
CA ARG A 437 5.71 46.22 -19.35
C ARG A 437 5.87 47.07 -18.09
N ALA A 438 4.98 46.86 -17.12
CA ALA A 438 4.99 47.52 -15.83
C ALA A 438 5.41 46.54 -14.75
N SER A 439 6.36 46.93 -13.91
CA SER A 439 6.80 46.14 -12.76
C SER A 439 7.10 47.02 -11.56
N GLY A 440 7.04 46.43 -10.37
CA GLY A 440 7.31 47.14 -9.14
C GLY A 440 7.20 46.25 -7.91
N THR A 441 7.29 46.88 -6.76
CA THR A 441 7.23 46.22 -5.45
C THR A 441 6.40 47.05 -4.47
N LEU A 442 5.58 46.37 -3.66
CA LEU A 442 4.96 46.89 -2.45
C LEU A 442 5.72 46.37 -1.23
N SER A 443 6.25 47.28 -0.44
CA SER A 443 6.91 46.96 0.83
C SER A 443 6.54 47.97 1.90
N THR A 444 6.70 47.60 3.17
CA THR A 444 6.73 48.58 4.26
C THR A 444 7.89 49.55 4.06
N VAL A 445 7.82 50.73 4.68
CA VAL A 445 8.94 51.69 4.68
C VAL A 445 10.23 51.13 5.30
N GLU A 446 10.13 50.05 6.09
CA GLU A 446 11.25 49.32 6.67
C GLU A 446 11.81 48.21 5.75
N GLY A 447 11.24 48.05 4.55
CA GLY A 447 11.71 47.11 3.53
C GLY A 447 11.12 45.70 3.65
N ILE A 448 10.18 45.46 4.57
CA ILE A 448 9.45 44.18 4.65
C ILE A 448 8.48 44.08 3.46
N PRO A 449 8.51 43.00 2.65
CA PRO A 449 7.58 42.84 1.53
C PRO A 449 6.13 42.66 1.99
N VAL A 450 5.19 43.12 1.17
CA VAL A 450 3.74 42.94 1.41
C VAL A 450 3.14 42.15 0.25
N GLY A 451 2.90 40.87 0.50
CA GLY A 451 2.37 39.95 -0.50
C GLY A 451 0.85 39.89 -0.54
N ASP A 452 0.34 39.34 -1.64
CA ASP A 452 -1.07 39.06 -1.89
C ASP A 452 -1.99 40.29 -1.83
N GLN A 453 -1.45 41.47 -2.15
CA GLN A 453 -2.19 42.74 -2.15
C GLN A 453 -2.54 43.18 -3.56
N SER A 454 -3.73 43.74 -3.74
CA SER A 454 -4.21 44.23 -5.04
C SER A 454 -3.71 45.64 -5.32
N ILE A 455 -3.01 45.83 -6.44
CA ILE A 455 -2.49 47.11 -6.92
C ILE A 455 -3.28 47.52 -8.16
N GLU A 456 -3.89 48.70 -8.11
CA GLU A 456 -4.52 49.30 -9.29
C GLU A 456 -3.48 49.98 -10.17
N ILE A 457 -3.48 49.66 -11.46
CA ILE A 457 -2.62 50.28 -12.45
C ILE A 457 -3.47 51.17 -13.36
N SER A 458 -3.11 52.46 -13.44
CA SER A 458 -3.83 53.45 -14.24
C SER A 458 -2.93 54.14 -15.26
N VAL A 459 -3.54 54.51 -16.38
CA VAL A 459 -2.93 55.22 -17.50
C VAL A 459 -3.63 56.57 -17.63
N ASN A 460 -2.88 57.66 -17.47
CA ASN A 460 -3.40 59.03 -17.44
C ASN A 460 -4.60 59.21 -16.48
N GLY A 461 -4.60 58.49 -15.36
CA GLY A 461 -5.63 58.54 -14.32
C GLY A 461 -6.87 57.66 -14.57
N SER A 462 -6.92 56.91 -15.67
CA SER A 462 -7.96 55.87 -15.88
C SER A 462 -7.38 54.51 -15.50
N VAL A 463 -8.03 53.78 -14.58
CA VAL A 463 -7.62 52.41 -14.21
C VAL A 463 -7.75 51.51 -15.43
N VAL A 464 -6.69 50.77 -15.74
CA VAL A 464 -6.60 49.88 -16.89
C VAL A 464 -6.56 48.42 -16.45
N GLU A 465 -5.86 48.11 -15.35
CA GLU A 465 -5.66 46.75 -14.86
C GLU A 465 -5.47 46.72 -13.34
N THR A 466 -5.72 45.57 -12.71
CA THR A 466 -5.39 45.31 -11.31
C THR A 466 -4.50 44.08 -11.22
N VAL A 467 -3.42 44.15 -10.43
CA VAL A 467 -2.45 43.06 -10.26
C VAL A 467 -2.25 42.74 -8.79
N ARG A 468 -2.06 41.46 -8.44
CA ARG A 468 -1.71 41.06 -7.08
C ARG A 468 -0.20 40.97 -6.91
N THR A 469 0.31 41.42 -5.77
CA THR A 469 1.71 41.21 -5.41
C THR A 469 1.97 39.75 -5.05
N ASP A 470 3.13 39.24 -5.42
CA ASP A 470 3.60 37.91 -5.00
C ASP A 470 4.05 37.90 -3.53
N GLU A 471 4.49 36.75 -3.02
CA GLU A 471 4.99 36.60 -1.64
C GLU A 471 6.17 37.55 -1.29
N ASN A 472 6.91 38.02 -2.30
CA ASN A 472 8.01 38.99 -2.15
C ASN A 472 7.54 40.44 -2.33
N GLY A 473 6.24 40.67 -2.40
CA GLY A 473 5.64 41.98 -2.64
C GLY A 473 5.83 42.49 -4.07
N SER A 474 6.28 41.67 -5.01
CA SER A 474 6.59 42.08 -6.39
C SER A 474 5.39 41.90 -7.31
N TYR A 475 5.30 42.74 -8.35
CA TYR A 475 4.34 42.58 -9.44
C TYR A 475 5.01 42.89 -10.79
N ASP A 476 4.61 42.18 -11.84
CA ASP A 476 5.07 42.37 -13.23
C ASP A 476 3.94 42.00 -14.18
N LEU A 477 3.62 42.88 -15.12
CA LEU A 477 2.56 42.65 -16.10
C LEU A 477 2.81 43.45 -17.40
N VAL A 478 2.07 43.11 -18.46
CA VAL A 478 2.08 43.84 -19.73
C VAL A 478 0.71 44.48 -19.94
N LEU A 479 0.70 45.79 -20.17
CA LEU A 479 -0.49 46.62 -20.37
C LEU A 479 -0.61 47.04 -21.83
N ASP A 480 -1.82 46.95 -22.36
CA ASP A 480 -2.18 47.63 -23.61
C ASP A 480 -2.56 49.09 -23.31
N ILE A 481 -1.90 50.03 -24.00
CA ILE A 481 -2.10 51.47 -23.80
C ILE A 481 -3.15 51.97 -24.79
N PRO A 482 -4.23 52.64 -24.32
CA PRO A 482 -5.23 53.22 -25.21
C PRO A 482 -4.61 54.19 -26.22
N SER A 483 -5.02 54.09 -27.50
CA SER A 483 -4.48 54.93 -28.58
C SER A 483 -4.58 56.43 -28.31
N SER A 484 -5.64 56.87 -27.64
CA SER A 484 -5.83 58.26 -27.19
C SER A 484 -4.73 58.75 -26.23
N ALA A 485 -4.10 57.86 -25.47
CA ALA A 485 -3.00 58.19 -24.58
C ALA A 485 -1.64 58.26 -25.32
N LEU A 486 -1.48 57.51 -26.41
CA LEU A 486 -0.25 57.48 -27.22
C LEU A 486 -0.06 58.76 -28.06
N GLU A 487 -1.16 59.39 -28.50
CA GLU A 487 -1.13 60.63 -29.28
C GLU A 487 -0.53 61.83 -28.51
N ALA A 488 -0.50 61.75 -27.18
CA ALA A 488 0.05 62.81 -26.32
C ALA A 488 1.59 62.83 -26.26
N GLY A 489 2.29 61.86 -26.87
CA GLY A 489 3.76 61.78 -26.90
C GLY A 489 4.43 61.38 -25.58
N SER A 490 3.67 61.33 -24.49
CA SER A 490 4.09 60.75 -23.22
C SER A 490 2.86 60.22 -22.47
N VAL A 491 3.07 59.14 -21.71
CA VAL A 491 2.01 58.47 -20.93
C VAL A 491 2.37 58.54 -19.46
N ARG A 492 1.43 58.94 -18.60
CA ARG A 492 1.56 58.82 -17.15
C ARG A 492 1.06 57.45 -16.72
N LEU A 493 1.97 56.63 -16.24
CA LEU A 493 1.65 55.37 -15.58
C LEU A 493 1.61 55.61 -14.06
N SER A 494 0.57 55.12 -13.40
CA SER A 494 0.43 55.22 -11.94
C SER A 494 0.05 53.86 -11.37
N ALA A 495 0.69 53.46 -10.28
CA ALA A 495 0.35 52.31 -9.47
C ALA A 495 -0.18 52.82 -8.13
N ILE A 496 -1.31 52.30 -7.68
CA ILE A 496 -2.01 52.78 -6.49
C ILE A 496 -2.41 51.56 -5.64
N TYR A 497 -2.12 51.64 -4.36
CA TYR A 497 -2.61 50.71 -3.34
C TYR A 497 -3.46 51.50 -2.34
N VAL A 498 -4.71 51.09 -2.17
CA VAL A 498 -5.67 51.61 -1.19
C VAL A 498 -6.59 50.46 -0.78
N ASP A 499 -6.64 50.12 0.50
CA ASP A 499 -7.52 49.07 1.04
C ASP A 499 -7.81 49.30 2.54
N ASP A 500 -9.06 49.63 2.87
CA ASP A 500 -9.49 49.92 4.25
C ASP A 500 -9.80 48.66 5.07
N GLU A 501 -9.78 47.48 4.44
CA GLU A 501 -9.90 46.17 5.10
C GLU A 501 -8.53 45.64 5.59
N THR A 502 -7.45 46.41 5.44
CA THR A 502 -6.08 46.03 5.84
C THR A 502 -5.47 46.93 6.92
N ASN A 503 -4.33 46.50 7.48
CA ASN A 503 -3.47 47.33 8.34
C ASN A 503 -2.30 47.96 7.60
N ILE A 504 -2.33 47.95 6.28
CA ILE A 504 -1.27 48.45 5.42
C ILE A 504 -1.67 49.85 4.95
N GLY A 505 -0.78 50.82 5.09
CA GLY A 505 -1.07 52.19 4.69
C GLY A 505 -1.14 52.35 3.17
N ASP A 506 -2.04 53.22 2.72
CA ASP A 506 -2.20 53.59 1.31
C ASP A 506 -0.89 54.12 0.71
N THR A 507 -0.61 53.79 -0.56
CA THR A 507 0.61 54.25 -1.24
C THR A 507 0.44 54.34 -2.74
N ARG A 508 1.26 55.17 -3.39
CA ARG A 508 1.20 55.39 -4.83
C ARG A 508 2.58 55.65 -5.45
N ALA A 509 2.76 55.20 -6.67
CA ALA A 509 3.94 55.45 -7.48
C ALA A 509 3.54 55.93 -8.88
N GLU A 510 4.33 56.83 -9.47
CA GLU A 510 4.05 57.36 -10.81
C GLU A 510 5.32 57.42 -11.65
N GLN A 511 5.19 57.13 -12.94
CA GLN A 511 6.25 57.31 -13.92
C GLN A 511 5.71 57.88 -15.23
N MET A 512 6.46 58.83 -15.81
CA MET A 512 6.22 59.30 -17.17
C MET A 512 7.02 58.45 -18.16
N ILE A 513 6.34 57.86 -19.14
CA ILE A 513 6.96 57.07 -20.21
C ILE A 513 6.91 57.91 -21.49
N ALA A 514 8.05 58.08 -22.15
CA ALA A 514 8.11 58.72 -23.46
C ALA A 514 7.63 57.74 -24.54
N VAL A 515 6.75 58.20 -25.44
CA VAL A 515 6.30 57.41 -26.59
C VAL A 515 7.04 57.91 -27.82
N GLU A 516 7.81 57.04 -28.48
CA GLU A 516 8.45 57.40 -29.75
C GLU A 516 7.39 57.52 -30.86
N ILE A 517 6.95 58.76 -31.11
CA ILE A 517 6.10 59.06 -32.26
C ILE A 517 6.96 58.97 -33.51
N THR A 518 7.02 57.80 -34.16
CA THR A 518 7.57 57.68 -35.50
C THR A 518 6.63 58.41 -36.47
N LYS A 519 6.87 59.70 -36.71
CA LYS A 519 6.23 60.39 -37.84
C LYS A 519 6.72 59.74 -39.13
N GLN A 520 5.90 58.88 -39.72
CA GLN A 520 6.12 58.36 -41.06
C GLN A 520 5.91 59.49 -42.08
N GLY A 521 6.92 60.34 -42.22
CA GLY A 521 7.01 61.40 -43.23
C GLY A 521 8.17 61.11 -44.16
N SER A 522 7.87 60.58 -45.33
CA SER A 522 8.82 60.32 -46.41
C SER A 522 9.45 61.63 -46.93
N THR A 523 10.79 61.74 -46.89
CA THR A 523 11.58 62.43 -47.94
C THR A 523 13.05 62.00 -47.87
N HIS A 524 13.56 61.52 -49.01
CA HIS A 524 14.97 61.41 -49.38
C HIS A 524 15.74 62.73 -49.19
N ASN A 525 16.95 62.69 -48.61
CA ASN A 525 18.20 63.06 -49.31
C ASN A 525 19.46 62.96 -48.43
N GLU A 526 20.45 62.26 -48.98
CA GLU A 526 21.90 62.49 -49.04
C GLU A 526 22.68 63.20 -47.89
N SER A 527 23.56 62.39 -47.28
CA SER A 527 24.96 62.64 -46.89
C SER A 527 25.44 64.02 -46.43
N THR A 528 26.01 64.08 -45.21
CA THR A 528 27.36 64.65 -44.97
C THR A 528 27.98 63.99 -43.73
N THR A 529 29.19 63.47 -43.94
CA THR A 529 30.15 62.93 -42.98
C THR A 529 30.68 63.99 -42.00
N GLN A 530 30.74 63.69 -40.70
CA GLN A 530 31.89 64.03 -39.86
C GLN A 530 32.01 63.02 -38.72
N GLY A 531 33.16 62.37 -38.65
CA GLY A 531 33.45 61.28 -37.73
C GLY A 531 34.06 61.73 -36.41
N LEU A 532 33.97 60.83 -35.44
CA LEU A 532 34.93 60.66 -34.36
C LEU A 532 34.89 59.18 -33.94
N LEU A 533 35.96 58.46 -34.27
CA LEU A 533 36.42 57.20 -33.68
C LEU A 533 37.93 57.43 -33.38
N PRO A 534 38.59 56.84 -32.35
CA PRO A 534 38.63 55.39 -32.04
C PRO A 534 38.49 55.13 -30.51
N SER A 535 38.38 53.93 -29.93
CA SER A 535 39.11 52.65 -30.01
C SER A 535 38.33 51.66 -29.10
N GLY A 536 38.06 50.38 -29.37
CA GLY A 536 38.88 49.32 -29.94
C GLY A 536 38.49 47.98 -29.27
N TRP A 537 37.79 47.13 -30.03
CA TRP A 537 37.85 45.64 -30.14
C TRP A 537 37.56 44.80 -28.87
N TRP A 538 36.78 43.71 -28.91
CA TRP A 538 36.73 42.66 -29.94
C TRP A 538 35.32 42.14 -30.27
N ILE A 539 35.16 41.82 -31.54
CA ILE A 539 34.16 40.91 -32.12
C ILE A 539 34.71 39.48 -32.01
N SER A 540 33.85 38.51 -31.69
CA SER A 540 33.84 37.21 -32.37
C SER A 540 32.39 36.79 -32.60
N VAL A 541 31.92 37.10 -33.81
CA VAL A 541 30.76 36.50 -34.46
C VAL A 541 31.18 35.11 -34.96
N PHE A 542 30.33 34.09 -34.82
CA PHE A 542 29.92 33.31 -35.98
C PHE A 542 28.50 32.76 -35.84
N VAL A 543 27.79 32.97 -36.94
CA VAL A 543 26.41 32.71 -37.27
C VAL A 543 26.22 31.25 -37.68
N ALA A 544 24.95 30.81 -37.60
CA ALA A 544 24.33 29.66 -38.27
C ALA A 544 24.48 28.30 -37.58
N LEU A 545 23.36 27.80 -37.03
CA LEU A 545 22.46 26.94 -37.81
C LEU A 545 21.12 26.84 -37.06
N ALA A 546 20.06 27.31 -37.71
CA ALA A 546 18.69 26.97 -37.33
C ALA A 546 18.39 25.53 -37.75
N VAL A 547 17.37 24.96 -37.08
CA VAL A 547 16.67 23.69 -37.35
C VAL A 547 17.09 22.55 -36.42
N LEU A 548 16.06 21.96 -35.77
CA LEU A 548 16.02 20.86 -34.79
C LEU A 548 16.14 21.33 -33.32
N ILE A 549 15.15 21.25 -32.43
CA ILE A 549 13.91 20.47 -32.32
C ILE A 549 13.03 21.23 -31.31
N ALA A 550 11.81 21.59 -31.72
CA ALA A 550 10.68 21.54 -30.81
C ALA A 550 10.08 20.13 -30.95
N VAL A 551 9.53 19.61 -29.85
CA VAL A 551 8.79 18.35 -29.69
C VAL A 551 9.60 17.18 -29.10
N GLY A 552 9.16 16.74 -27.92
CA GLY A 552 9.61 15.57 -27.17
C GLY A 552 9.48 15.88 -25.68
N GLY A 553 8.35 15.65 -25.00
CA GLY A 553 7.64 14.37 -24.99
C GLY A 553 8.17 13.54 -23.82
N ILE A 554 7.30 13.38 -22.85
CA ILE A 554 7.39 12.67 -21.57
C ILE A 554 8.08 11.28 -21.64
N TYR A 555 8.68 10.89 -20.50
CA TYR A 555 8.66 9.56 -19.85
C TYR A 555 10.01 8.83 -19.66
N LEU A 556 10.36 8.70 -18.36
CA LEU A 556 10.97 7.53 -17.66
C LEU A 556 12.38 7.02 -18.04
N TRP A 557 13.23 6.54 -17.12
CA TRP A 557 13.19 6.31 -15.65
C TRP A 557 14.62 6.01 -15.13
N ARG A 558 14.78 6.14 -13.80
CA ARG A 558 15.76 5.46 -12.90
C ARG A 558 17.26 5.83 -13.00
N HIS A 559 18.02 5.97 -11.92
CA HIS A 559 17.83 5.89 -10.47
C HIS A 559 18.99 6.71 -9.88
N ARG A 560 18.73 7.61 -8.93
CA ARG A 560 19.77 8.18 -8.07
C ARG A 560 19.65 7.52 -6.70
N THR A 561 20.72 6.84 -6.29
CA THR A 561 20.96 6.41 -4.92
C THR A 561 21.95 7.37 -4.25
N THR A 562 21.67 7.60 -2.98
CA THR A 562 22.25 8.58 -2.07
C THR A 562 23.67 8.19 -1.65
N GLU A 563 24.57 9.18 -1.62
CA GLU A 563 25.92 9.09 -1.06
C GLU A 563 25.86 8.91 0.47
N VAL A 564 26.62 7.95 1.01
CA VAL A 564 26.90 7.78 2.45
C VAL A 564 28.43 7.76 2.65
N PRO A 565 28.99 8.38 3.70
CA PRO A 565 30.41 8.65 3.82
C PRO A 565 31.22 7.42 4.27
N THR A 566 32.43 7.29 3.73
CA THR A 566 33.44 6.29 4.11
C THR A 566 34.02 6.60 5.49
N GLY A 567 33.60 5.84 6.50
CA GLY A 567 34.23 5.78 7.82
C GLY A 567 34.66 4.35 8.14
N THR A 568 35.97 4.11 8.17
CA THR A 568 36.60 2.86 8.60
C THR A 568 36.32 2.59 10.09
N PRO A 569 35.99 1.35 10.45
CA PRO A 569 36.51 0.79 11.70
C PRO A 569 37.27 -0.51 11.45
N SER A 570 38.42 -0.56 12.13
CA SER A 570 39.23 -1.73 12.39
C SER A 570 38.41 -2.75 13.20
N VAL A 571 38.35 -4.00 12.75
CA VAL A 571 37.92 -5.13 13.59
C VAL A 571 39.02 -6.17 13.60
N GLU A 572 39.37 -6.47 14.84
CA GLU A 572 40.41 -7.30 15.40
C GLU A 572 40.14 -8.77 15.12
N SER A 573 41.19 -9.53 14.82
CA SER A 573 41.17 -10.98 14.72
C SER A 573 40.65 -11.61 16.00
N ALA A 574 39.58 -12.39 15.89
CA ALA A 574 39.24 -13.41 16.87
C ALA A 574 39.06 -14.74 16.15
N ASP A 575 39.97 -15.64 16.49
CA ASP A 575 40.02 -17.06 16.22
C ASP A 575 38.67 -17.72 16.53
N SER A 576 38.13 -18.47 15.58
CA SER A 576 37.00 -19.38 15.82
C SER A 576 37.18 -20.59 14.94
N THR A 577 37.59 -21.65 15.61
CA THR A 577 37.77 -23.02 15.16
C THR A 577 36.54 -23.47 14.38
N SER A 578 36.70 -23.65 13.07
CA SER A 578 35.74 -24.40 12.26
C SER A 578 35.76 -25.86 12.72
N THR A 579 34.81 -26.25 13.55
CA THR A 579 34.42 -27.64 13.67
C THR A 579 33.73 -28.00 12.37
N THR A 580 34.45 -28.70 11.50
CA THR A 580 33.90 -29.44 10.37
C THR A 580 32.72 -30.29 10.85
N ALA A 581 31.49 -29.86 10.56
CA ALA A 581 30.40 -30.80 10.45
C ALA A 581 30.64 -31.58 9.17
N GLU A 582 30.90 -32.88 9.29
CA GLU A 582 30.95 -33.79 8.15
C GLU A 582 29.65 -33.65 7.36
N GLN A 583 29.74 -33.12 6.13
CA GLN A 583 28.69 -33.36 5.15
C GLN A 583 28.65 -34.88 4.91
N PRO A 584 27.49 -35.53 5.01
CA PRO A 584 27.37 -36.94 4.68
C PRO A 584 27.81 -37.12 3.22
N SER A 585 28.83 -37.96 3.06
CA SER A 585 29.57 -38.11 1.81
C SER A 585 29.18 -39.44 1.19
N GLY A 586 27.92 -39.55 0.74
CA GLY A 586 27.51 -40.66 -0.11
C GLY A 586 26.03 -41.03 -0.03
N PRO A 587 25.55 -41.80 -1.02
CA PRO A 587 24.17 -42.25 -1.10
C PRO A 587 23.71 -43.15 0.06
N ASP A 588 24.60 -43.96 0.64
CA ASP A 588 24.24 -44.84 1.75
C ASP A 588 24.07 -44.05 3.07
N ASP A 589 24.73 -42.90 3.18
CA ASP A 589 24.80 -42.07 4.39
C ASP A 589 23.47 -41.36 4.71
N ILE A 590 22.67 -41.02 3.68
CA ILE A 590 21.35 -40.38 3.86
C ILE A 590 20.25 -41.41 4.18
N LEU A 591 20.29 -42.60 3.59
CA LEU A 591 19.40 -43.71 3.98
C LEU A 591 19.71 -44.22 5.40
N ASP A 592 20.98 -44.19 5.81
CA ASP A 592 21.38 -44.46 7.18
C ASP A 592 20.90 -43.36 8.14
N THR A 593 20.92 -42.09 7.72
CA THR A 593 20.32 -40.98 8.47
C THR A 593 18.80 -41.10 8.60
N ALA A 594 18.10 -41.50 7.53
CA ALA A 594 16.67 -41.78 7.56
C ALA A 594 16.35 -42.96 8.49
N THR A 595 17.20 -43.99 8.49
CA THR A 595 17.07 -45.13 9.41
C THR A 595 17.28 -44.71 10.87
N ALA A 596 18.27 -43.85 11.15
CA ALA A 596 18.48 -43.31 12.49
C ALA A 596 17.28 -42.48 12.98
N ALA A 597 16.69 -41.65 12.12
CA ALA A 597 15.47 -40.90 12.44
C ALA A 597 14.28 -41.84 12.75
N LEU A 598 14.17 -42.95 12.03
CA LEU A 598 13.15 -43.96 12.28
C LEU A 598 13.37 -44.67 13.62
N GLU A 599 14.62 -45.03 13.97
CA GLU A 599 15.00 -45.63 15.27
C GLU A 599 14.71 -44.71 16.46
N GLU A 600 14.77 -43.38 16.25
CA GLU A 600 14.37 -42.35 17.24
C GLU A 600 12.84 -42.17 17.35
N GLY A 601 12.06 -42.94 16.58
CA GLY A 601 10.60 -42.91 16.59
C GLY A 601 9.99 -41.86 15.68
N ASN A 602 10.77 -41.20 14.82
CA ASN A 602 10.32 -40.14 13.94
C ASN A 602 10.10 -40.66 12.50
N GLY A 603 9.01 -41.42 12.32
CA GLY A 603 8.68 -42.09 11.05
C GLY A 603 8.43 -41.12 9.89
N ASP A 604 7.78 -39.99 10.16
CA ASP A 604 7.50 -38.96 9.16
C ASP A 604 8.81 -38.36 8.64
N ARG A 605 9.71 -37.99 9.56
CA ARG A 605 11.02 -37.44 9.21
C ARG A 605 11.89 -38.42 8.43
N ALA A 606 11.82 -39.71 8.77
CA ALA A 606 12.56 -40.74 8.05
C ALA A 606 12.13 -40.83 6.58
N ILE A 607 10.83 -40.76 6.31
CA ILE A 607 10.28 -40.80 4.95
C ILE A 607 10.56 -39.51 4.18
N GLU A 608 10.47 -38.33 4.81
CA GLU A 608 10.87 -37.06 4.18
C GLU A 608 12.32 -37.06 3.70
N LEU A 609 13.24 -37.55 4.55
CA LEU A 609 14.66 -37.64 4.23
C LEU A 609 14.92 -38.60 3.07
N ALA A 610 14.28 -39.77 3.10
CA ALA A 610 14.40 -40.77 2.04
C ALA A 610 13.82 -40.27 0.70
N TYR A 611 12.64 -39.64 0.72
CA TYR A 611 12.02 -39.06 -0.46
C TYR A 611 12.89 -37.96 -1.08
N GLY A 612 13.39 -37.01 -0.26
CA GLY A 612 14.23 -35.91 -0.72
C GLY A 612 15.51 -36.39 -1.41
N ASP A 613 16.13 -37.43 -0.87
CA ASP A 613 17.35 -38.04 -1.45
C ASP A 613 17.08 -38.77 -2.76
N ILE A 614 16.06 -39.64 -2.81
CA ILE A 614 15.68 -40.35 -4.05
C ILE A 614 15.29 -39.35 -5.15
N ARG A 615 14.52 -38.33 -4.78
CA ARG A 615 14.11 -37.27 -5.70
C ARG A 615 15.32 -36.52 -6.27
N HIS A 616 16.27 -36.15 -5.43
CA HIS A 616 17.48 -35.47 -5.87
C HIS A 616 18.29 -36.31 -6.88
N ARG A 617 18.48 -37.60 -6.59
CA ARG A 617 19.25 -38.52 -7.45
C ARG A 617 18.60 -38.76 -8.80
N LEU A 618 17.31 -39.07 -8.79
CA LEU A 618 16.57 -39.34 -10.02
C LEU A 618 16.40 -38.07 -10.86
N SER A 619 16.32 -36.89 -10.24
CA SER A 619 16.36 -35.62 -10.96
C SER A 619 17.71 -35.42 -11.68
N GLU A 620 18.82 -35.77 -11.04
CA GLU A 620 20.17 -35.68 -11.63
C GLU A 620 20.41 -36.74 -12.72
N SER A 621 19.97 -37.98 -12.50
CA SER A 621 20.23 -39.09 -13.44
C SER A 621 19.32 -39.08 -14.68
N LEU A 622 18.11 -38.53 -14.55
CA LEU A 622 17.13 -38.45 -15.63
C LEU A 622 17.00 -37.04 -16.24
N ASP A 623 17.81 -36.08 -15.79
CA ASP A 623 17.80 -34.66 -16.22
C ASP A 623 16.39 -34.04 -16.12
N LEU A 624 15.71 -34.29 -14.99
CA LEU A 624 14.36 -33.80 -14.75
C LEU A 624 14.38 -32.40 -14.11
N PRO A 625 13.49 -31.48 -14.52
CA PRO A 625 13.36 -30.17 -13.90
C PRO A 625 13.08 -30.25 -12.39
N SER A 626 13.69 -29.37 -11.60
CA SER A 626 13.51 -29.32 -10.14
C SER A 626 12.14 -28.80 -9.68
N VAL A 627 11.25 -28.44 -10.61
CA VAL A 627 10.02 -27.66 -10.37
C VAL A 627 8.75 -28.53 -10.42
N HIS A 628 8.88 -29.84 -10.53
CA HIS A 628 7.72 -30.75 -10.53
C HIS A 628 7.12 -30.87 -9.13
N THR A 629 5.81 -31.12 -9.00
CA THR A 629 5.25 -31.63 -7.74
C THR A 629 5.78 -33.04 -7.43
N HIS A 630 5.50 -33.63 -6.26
CA HIS A 630 5.93 -35.01 -5.98
C HIS A 630 5.24 -36.05 -6.87
N TRP A 631 3.99 -35.81 -7.27
CA TRP A 631 3.29 -36.67 -8.23
C TRP A 631 3.69 -36.41 -9.68
N GLU A 632 3.92 -35.15 -10.08
CA GLU A 632 4.46 -34.86 -11.42
C GLU A 632 5.87 -35.43 -11.58
N PHE A 633 6.66 -35.41 -10.51
CA PHE A 633 7.97 -36.03 -10.48
C PHE A 633 7.85 -37.56 -10.63
N TYR A 634 6.94 -38.20 -9.90
CA TYR A 634 6.64 -39.62 -10.08
C TYR A 634 6.20 -39.94 -11.51
N GLN A 635 5.27 -39.16 -12.10
CA GLN A 635 4.80 -39.37 -13.48
C GLN A 635 5.93 -39.17 -14.51
N ALA A 636 6.80 -38.18 -14.28
CA ALA A 636 7.98 -37.97 -15.10
C ALA A 636 8.93 -39.19 -15.02
N CYS A 637 9.14 -39.73 -13.82
CA CYS A 637 9.92 -40.97 -13.62
C CYS A 637 9.25 -42.19 -14.27
N GLU A 638 7.92 -42.36 -14.16
CA GLU A 638 7.16 -43.44 -14.81
C GLU A 638 7.34 -43.43 -16.33
N SER A 639 7.44 -42.23 -16.92
CA SER A 639 7.67 -42.06 -18.35
C SER A 639 9.12 -42.27 -18.81
N SER A 640 10.05 -42.53 -17.89
CA SER A 640 11.49 -42.68 -18.12
C SER A 640 11.94 -44.15 -18.24
N SER A 641 13.26 -44.39 -18.31
CA SER A 641 13.86 -45.72 -18.47
C SER A 641 14.01 -46.54 -17.18
N LEU A 642 13.27 -46.20 -16.11
CA LEU A 642 13.28 -46.98 -14.87
C LEU A 642 12.53 -48.30 -15.04
N ASP A 643 12.96 -49.34 -14.30
CA ASP A 643 12.25 -50.60 -14.29
C ASP A 643 10.96 -50.53 -13.44
N LYS A 644 10.09 -51.53 -13.61
CA LYS A 644 8.78 -51.55 -12.95
C LYS A 644 8.87 -51.64 -11.43
N ASP A 645 9.92 -52.26 -10.91
CA ASP A 645 10.07 -52.42 -9.46
C ASP A 645 10.46 -51.07 -8.84
N ALA A 646 11.33 -50.30 -9.52
CA ALA A 646 11.65 -48.92 -9.14
C ALA A 646 10.45 -47.96 -9.20
N ILE A 647 9.61 -48.07 -10.24
CA ILE A 647 8.39 -47.24 -10.33
C ILE A 647 7.42 -47.58 -9.19
N ASN A 648 7.18 -48.85 -8.88
CA ASN A 648 6.30 -49.24 -7.77
C ASN A 648 6.83 -48.77 -6.41
N THR A 649 8.15 -48.88 -6.19
CA THR A 649 8.77 -48.39 -4.94
C THR A 649 8.68 -46.87 -4.84
N LEU A 650 8.85 -46.14 -5.95
CA LEU A 650 8.74 -44.68 -5.99
C LEU A 650 7.29 -44.20 -5.77
N GLU A 651 6.30 -44.91 -6.29
CA GLU A 651 4.87 -44.63 -6.04
C GLU A 651 4.57 -44.69 -4.54
N ARG A 652 4.95 -45.81 -3.89
CA ARG A 652 4.74 -46.01 -2.46
C ARG A 652 5.49 -45.02 -1.58
N LEU A 653 6.71 -44.65 -1.98
CA LEU A 653 7.49 -43.62 -1.31
C LEU A 653 6.83 -42.24 -1.46
N THR A 654 6.25 -41.94 -2.62
CA THR A 654 5.54 -40.69 -2.89
C THR A 654 4.25 -40.59 -2.05
N GLU A 655 3.42 -41.63 -2.01
CA GLU A 655 2.23 -41.70 -1.15
C GLU A 655 2.58 -41.56 0.34
N SER A 656 3.68 -42.17 0.75
CA SER A 656 4.11 -42.12 2.15
C SER A 656 4.71 -40.77 2.51
N TYR A 657 5.43 -40.13 1.60
CA TYR A 657 5.88 -38.75 1.75
C TYR A 657 4.69 -37.80 1.92
N GLU A 658 3.62 -37.95 1.12
CA GLU A 658 2.42 -37.14 1.29
C GLU A 658 1.80 -37.30 2.66
N ARG A 659 1.70 -38.53 3.15
CA ARG A 659 1.15 -38.78 4.47
C ARG A 659 2.06 -38.24 5.58
N ALA A 660 3.38 -38.38 5.44
CA ALA A 660 4.36 -37.82 6.37
C ALA A 660 4.25 -36.30 6.47
N ALA A 661 4.13 -35.64 5.33
CA ALA A 661 4.19 -34.19 5.22
C ALA A 661 2.83 -33.51 5.45
N TYR A 662 1.72 -34.19 5.12
CA TYR A 662 0.40 -33.55 5.03
C TYR A 662 -0.72 -34.24 5.83
N ALA A 663 -0.54 -35.46 6.35
CA ALA A 663 -1.58 -36.13 7.13
C ALA A 663 -1.45 -35.86 8.64
N PRO A 664 -2.58 -35.84 9.38
CA PRO A 664 -2.59 -35.56 10.82
C PRO A 664 -2.10 -36.72 11.70
N GLU A 665 -2.03 -37.93 11.16
CA GLU A 665 -1.53 -39.11 11.85
C GLU A 665 -0.11 -39.41 11.39
N SER A 666 0.83 -39.44 12.33
CA SER A 666 2.20 -39.87 12.04
C SER A 666 2.25 -41.27 11.47
N LEU A 667 3.12 -41.47 10.50
CA LEU A 667 3.38 -42.76 9.89
C LEU A 667 3.78 -43.81 10.93
N PRO A 668 3.11 -44.96 10.96
CA PRO A 668 3.50 -46.07 11.82
C PRO A 668 4.94 -46.49 11.51
N HIS A 669 5.74 -46.70 12.57
CA HIS A 669 7.14 -47.11 12.44
C HIS A 669 7.33 -48.35 11.54
N SER A 670 6.44 -49.34 11.63
CA SER A 670 6.48 -50.54 10.78
C SER A 670 6.23 -50.29 9.30
N GLU A 671 5.49 -49.23 8.98
CA GLU A 671 5.19 -48.84 7.60
C GLU A 671 6.36 -48.07 6.99
N ALA A 672 6.95 -47.14 7.75
CA ALA A 672 8.17 -46.44 7.35
C ALA A 672 9.36 -47.41 7.18
N ASP A 673 9.52 -48.39 8.09
CA ASP A 673 10.57 -49.43 8.00
C ASP A 673 10.44 -50.28 6.73
N ALA A 674 9.21 -50.63 6.34
CA ALA A 674 8.94 -51.40 5.14
C ALA A 674 9.35 -50.61 3.88
N ILE A 675 9.05 -49.32 3.82
CA ILE A 675 9.39 -48.48 2.66
C ILE A 675 10.90 -48.26 2.55
N LEU A 676 11.59 -47.99 3.67
CA LEU A 676 13.06 -47.87 3.67
C LEU A 676 13.74 -49.18 3.25
N SER A 677 13.15 -50.32 3.61
CA SER A 677 13.62 -51.63 3.15
C SER A 677 13.38 -51.85 1.66
N ASP A 678 12.21 -51.47 1.13
CA ASP A 678 11.89 -51.56 -0.30
C ASP A 678 12.84 -50.69 -1.13
N ILE A 679 13.20 -49.49 -0.65
CA ILE A 679 14.22 -48.64 -1.29
C ILE A 679 15.57 -49.36 -1.32
N ARG A 680 16.01 -49.92 -0.18
CA ARG A 680 17.28 -50.64 -0.04
C ARG A 680 17.41 -51.87 -0.95
N ASP A 681 16.28 -52.51 -1.25
CA ASP A 681 16.25 -53.71 -2.10
C ASP A 681 16.07 -53.39 -3.60
N THR A 682 15.86 -52.12 -3.97
CA THR A 682 15.63 -51.69 -5.35
C THR A 682 16.89 -51.06 -5.97
N ASP A 683 17.71 -51.87 -6.64
CA ASP A 683 19.01 -51.47 -7.22
C ASP A 683 18.95 -50.23 -8.14
N ALA A 684 17.86 -50.04 -8.89
CA ALA A 684 17.68 -48.91 -9.81
C ALA A 684 17.48 -47.56 -9.10
N LEU A 685 17.20 -47.54 -7.79
CA LEU A 685 17.15 -46.33 -6.97
C LEU A 685 18.52 -45.96 -6.36
N HIS A 686 19.53 -46.82 -6.54
CA HIS A 686 20.90 -46.64 -6.03
C HIS A 686 21.96 -46.36 -7.10
N SER A 687 21.66 -46.59 -8.39
CA SER A 687 22.65 -46.44 -9.46
C SER A 687 22.94 -44.97 -9.80
N ARG A 688 24.21 -44.58 -9.68
CA ARG A 688 24.78 -43.31 -10.14
C ARG A 688 25.16 -43.34 -11.61
#